data_AF-A0A0F2M3N0-F1
#
_entry.id   AF-A0A0F2M3N0-F1
#
_cell.length_a   1.000
_cell.length_b   1.000
_cell.length_c   1.000
_cell.angle_alpha   90.00
_cell.angle_beta   90.00
_cell.angle_gamma   90.00
#
_symmetry.space_group_name_H-M   'P 1'
#
loop_
_entity.id
_entity.type
_entity.pdbx_description
1 polymer ?
#
loop_
_entity_poly.entity_id
_entity_poly.type
_entity_poly.pdbx_seq_one_letter_code
_entity_poly.pdbx_strand_id
1 'polypeptide(L)'
;MAGFRDKLHKWRDRKGDGRAQPGAESDPASDAASVASTSKVRKNDQHAQSEHLERSGDSPVNLVHRPKSDSSATAQSLWDRAYDALGKDKAQLVRDYEKLLSQEEQMANPALQSNSSAQDAPHNDVTLAPDSSPRHSQLDTVIRQGLQRVEDKKAKYTIAGHEFVLTDQVAQAAGFVLWAKDWIGEAVKASPEASIAWAGVCMILPLLTNAKTTEDANRDGFTYVTTRMRYYTALEPLLTKLGENAGVTDALIVEASSSIMDLYQHILEFQIKSVLRFYQSRLKGYAKDTFLPTEWKTMREEIERLEAAANGNLRQINELVSRQVLESLDKTSNASHDTMLGLLSVSQQQLRVAEKHVDIAEKQLAFQEDAAQRALTDKEEKIHQVFRLTADGKDATYEWYKNRVEDRVEGTCQWFLTHDHFQQWLREQDFGPLLVSADPGCGKSVLAKYLVDHALPQSAAAAATTTTICYFFFKDQDQNTVRQALCALLHQLFAQNPALIEHAVPEYARDGSQLVHATESLWRIFDRTVRDARAGTVIVVLDALDECAEDEFKDLIRHLKDQFDGGDPAQAPRPKLKLLLTSRPYEQIVSQFDGDQDLLDAFPHVHIPGEEQSDAIGSEVNLVIQYRVKRMKLPAQVRVRLTDNLLAVSHRTYLWIYMVFDHLETESFKKTAKGVDAAIATLPKSVPEAYEQILNKSKNHREARKALAIVLAARRPLTLSEMNVAMNIQDDNVGHNAFDDLDLEDDEDFKHNLRSWCGLFLSVYHGKVYFLHQTAREFLLADQPTSPSPSNLRWHHSITARHAHTVLAELCVLYLYDFTPDVVSFTDPTDASDEWDEPDEPDEPDELDEPDAPDGYDNRRIAFLNYSALHWAFHFHEAGIADDARIVPLASGICDPESGSHVTWSAIYCEVRFGPGTEDLTGLTAAAYFGLESVVRFLLQNGAGVNVGDTYSRTPLMHAIEKDHESVVRLLLEHGADVEAADKDGKTPLSYAAENAALTQLLLEAGAPIETTNAHGRTPLSYAAEEGHEAVARLLLDNGANIETKTEDGFTPLTYAALYGHTAVARLLLDRGADTATATGADAWTPLFFAASEGWEVIVRLLVEQGADIEATNARDQTPLWVAAMQGHEAIVRILLEEGADVNVTSDLQMTPLLWAALRGYEGIVRLLLERGADMEAINNDGQTPLSLAAEQGRVAAVRLLLEHGANIDTRDKFDKTPLFYADDDGYDDVVELLESYGAQY
;
A
#
# COMPACT_ATOMS: atom_id res chain seq x y z
N MET A 1 -1.54 10.02 26.01
CA MET A 1 -0.67 8.85 25.75
C MET A 1 -0.28 8.72 24.28
N ALA A 2 -1.15 9.04 23.30
CA ALA A 2 -0.75 9.17 21.90
C ALA A 2 0.45 10.12 21.69
N GLY A 3 0.49 11.26 22.41
CA GLY A 3 1.62 12.21 22.36
C GLY A 3 2.94 11.77 23.01
N PHE A 4 3.02 10.61 23.69
CA PHE A 4 4.30 10.07 24.21
C PHE A 4 4.86 9.01 23.27
N ARG A 5 3.99 8.17 22.68
CA ARG A 5 4.38 7.30 21.55
C ARG A 5 4.84 8.14 20.35
N ASP A 6 4.22 9.30 20.12
CA ASP A 6 4.63 10.28 19.10
C ASP A 6 5.95 11.01 19.45
N LYS A 7 6.31 11.12 20.74
CA LYS A 7 7.61 11.66 21.19
C LYS A 7 8.72 10.61 21.17
N LEU A 8 8.43 9.34 21.48
CA LEU A 8 9.35 8.21 21.32
C LEU A 8 9.59 7.87 19.85
N HIS A 9 8.56 7.97 18.99
CA HIS A 9 8.74 7.89 17.53
C HIS A 9 9.52 9.10 16.99
N LYS A 10 9.26 10.32 17.47
CA LYS A 10 10.12 11.50 17.15
C LYS A 10 11.53 11.44 17.72
N TRP A 11 11.79 10.60 18.73
CA TRP A 11 13.14 10.33 19.25
C TRP A 11 13.84 9.24 18.42
N ARG A 12 13.09 8.26 17.90
CA ARG A 12 13.55 7.26 16.91
C ARG A 12 13.88 7.88 15.55
N ASP A 13 13.13 8.90 15.13
CA ASP A 13 13.28 9.57 13.83
C ASP A 13 14.28 10.74 13.84
N ARG A 14 15.08 10.91 14.91
CA ARG A 14 16.23 11.83 14.94
C ARG A 14 17.55 11.08 14.81
N LYS A 15 17.70 10.32 13.72
CA LYS A 15 18.98 10.25 13.01
C LYS A 15 18.82 11.11 11.77
N GLY A 16 19.46 12.27 11.78
CA GLY A 16 19.60 13.15 10.61
C GLY A 16 18.40 14.01 10.28
N ASP A 17 18.15 15.07 11.06
CA ASP A 17 17.54 16.27 10.47
C ASP A 17 17.87 17.53 11.28
N GLY A 18 18.86 18.28 10.77
CA GLY A 18 19.34 19.51 11.37
C GLY A 18 18.69 20.73 10.73
N ARG A 19 17.64 21.29 11.34
CA ARG A 19 17.25 22.69 11.10
C ARG A 19 16.72 23.35 12.38
N ALA A 20 17.48 24.34 12.84
CA ALA A 20 17.08 25.30 13.86
C ALA A 20 16.20 26.40 13.24
N GLN A 21 15.12 26.78 13.92
CA GLN A 21 14.39 28.04 13.70
C GLN A 21 14.69 29.04 14.82
N PRO A 22 14.78 30.35 14.51
CA PRO A 22 14.56 31.39 15.51
C PRO A 22 13.29 32.24 15.20
N GLY A 23 12.46 32.42 16.24
CA GLY A 23 11.96 33.72 16.69
C GLY A 23 11.00 34.57 15.83
N ALA A 24 9.71 34.47 16.17
CA ALA A 24 8.79 35.54 16.65
C ALA A 24 8.32 36.73 15.76
N GLU A 25 7.00 36.93 15.85
CA GLU A 25 6.19 38.17 15.87
C GLU A 25 5.45 38.71 14.60
N SER A 26 4.13 38.83 14.79
CA SER A 26 3.18 39.87 14.33
C SER A 26 2.43 39.77 12.98
N ASP A 27 1.11 39.61 13.09
CA ASP A 27 0.01 40.12 12.24
C ASP A 27 0.20 41.59 11.78
N PRO A 28 -0.59 42.19 10.82
CA PRO A 28 -1.80 41.67 10.13
C PRO A 28 -1.95 42.02 8.62
N ALA A 29 -2.97 41.41 8.00
CA ALA A 29 -3.93 41.96 7.01
C ALA A 29 -3.55 42.34 5.55
N SER A 30 -4.40 41.77 4.67
CA SER A 30 -5.16 42.40 3.57
C SER A 30 -4.61 42.46 2.13
N ASP A 31 -5.49 41.96 1.25
CA ASP A 31 -5.91 42.50 -0.04
C ASP A 31 -5.09 42.25 -1.33
N ALA A 32 -5.72 41.40 -2.16
CA ALA A 32 -6.26 41.75 -3.47
C ALA A 32 -5.37 41.62 -4.73
N ALA A 33 -5.73 40.60 -5.51
CA ALA A 33 -6.31 40.73 -6.85
C ALA A 33 -5.41 40.70 -8.11
N SER A 34 -5.87 39.80 -9.00
CA SER A 34 -6.17 40.02 -10.42
C SER A 34 -5.14 39.48 -11.43
N VAL A 35 -5.57 38.51 -12.27
CA VAL A 35 -5.97 38.72 -13.70
C VAL A 35 -4.71 38.71 -14.59
N ALA A 36 -4.51 37.82 -15.56
CA ALA A 36 -5.40 37.49 -16.66
C ALA A 36 -4.69 36.53 -17.64
N SER A 37 -5.49 35.79 -18.43
CA SER A 37 -5.39 35.70 -19.92
C SER A 37 -4.10 35.11 -20.53
N THR A 38 -4.08 34.32 -21.60
CA THR A 38 -5.01 34.05 -22.71
C THR A 38 -4.28 32.99 -23.55
N SER A 39 -4.89 31.84 -23.81
CA SER A 39 -5.72 31.57 -24.98
C SER A 39 -5.00 31.50 -26.34
N LYS A 40 -5.29 30.37 -27.02
CA LYS A 40 -5.61 30.24 -28.45
C LYS A 40 -4.48 30.27 -29.46
N VAL A 41 -4.39 29.15 -30.18
CA VAL A 41 -4.54 29.07 -31.66
C VAL A 41 -5.25 27.73 -31.93
N ARG A 42 -6.52 27.68 -32.39
CA ARG A 42 -7.01 27.75 -33.80
C ARG A 42 -6.48 26.55 -34.64
N LYS A 43 -7.21 25.88 -35.54
CA LYS A 43 -8.41 26.26 -36.31
C LYS A 43 -8.84 25.08 -37.22
N ASN A 44 -10.06 25.25 -37.74
CA ASN A 44 -10.65 24.74 -39.00
C ASN A 44 -11.41 23.41 -38.92
N ASP A 45 -12.74 23.38 -39.07
CA ASP A 45 -13.60 23.76 -40.24
C ASP A 45 -13.52 22.75 -41.40
N GLN A 46 -14.59 21.94 -41.59
CA GLN A 46 -15.54 22.01 -42.72
C GLN A 46 -16.21 20.67 -43.07
N HIS A 47 -17.54 20.73 -43.11
CA HIS A 47 -18.52 20.11 -44.02
C HIS A 47 -18.21 18.83 -44.83
N ALA A 48 -19.08 17.83 -44.65
CA ALA A 48 -19.82 17.10 -45.71
C ALA A 48 -20.95 16.29 -45.05
N GLN A 49 -22.23 16.62 -45.29
CA GLN A 49 -23.16 15.98 -46.23
C GLN A 49 -23.94 14.76 -45.68
N SER A 50 -25.26 14.93 -45.75
CA SER A 50 -26.34 13.98 -45.53
C SER A 50 -26.42 12.90 -46.62
N GLU A 51 -26.93 11.72 -46.25
CA GLU A 51 -27.97 10.93 -46.96
C GLU A 51 -28.18 9.62 -46.18
N HIS A 52 -29.36 9.41 -45.58
CA HIS A 52 -30.39 8.44 -46.04
C HIS A 52 -30.28 7.06 -45.33
N LEU A 53 -31.31 6.23 -45.13
CA LEU A 53 -32.66 6.15 -45.69
C LEU A 53 -33.57 5.31 -44.75
N GLU A 54 -34.74 5.87 -44.46
CA GLU A 54 -36.09 5.30 -44.33
C GLU A 54 -36.38 3.94 -43.66
N ARG A 55 -37.35 4.01 -42.74
CA ARG A 55 -38.36 2.98 -42.47
C ARG A 55 -39.37 2.92 -43.64
N SER A 56 -39.58 1.75 -44.21
CA SER A 56 -40.80 1.40 -44.97
C SER A 56 -41.74 0.58 -44.09
N GLY A 57 -42.97 1.05 -43.92
CA GLY A 57 -44.07 0.24 -43.41
C GLY A 57 -44.71 -0.60 -44.52
N ASP A 58 -45.36 -1.69 -44.11
CA ASP A 58 -46.39 -2.34 -44.91
C ASP A 58 -47.78 -1.86 -44.43
N SER A 59 -48.49 -1.21 -45.34
CA SER A 59 -49.96 -1.09 -45.41
C SER A 59 -50.46 -2.15 -46.43
N PRO A 60 -51.76 -2.36 -46.74
CA PRO A 60 -52.99 -1.65 -46.35
C PRO A 60 -54.10 -2.61 -45.83
N VAL A 61 -55.30 -2.20 -45.37
CA VAL A 61 -56.48 -1.79 -46.17
C VAL A 61 -57.53 -1.09 -45.26
N ASN A 62 -57.72 0.22 -45.50
CA ASN A 62 -58.96 0.97 -45.80
C ASN A 62 -60.35 0.71 -45.16
N LEU A 63 -61.10 1.85 -45.07
CA LEU A 63 -62.58 2.10 -44.95
C LEU A 63 -63.11 2.28 -43.49
N VAL A 64 -63.86 3.33 -43.07
CA VAL A 64 -64.83 4.26 -43.69
C VAL A 64 -65.03 5.58 -42.87
N HIS A 65 -65.23 6.69 -43.59
CA HIS A 65 -65.92 7.99 -43.36
C HIS A 65 -65.93 8.82 -42.04
N ARG A 66 -65.65 10.12 -42.27
CA ARG A 66 -66.02 11.34 -41.52
C ARG A 66 -67.55 11.61 -41.48
N PRO A 67 -68.02 12.43 -40.53
CA PRO A 67 -68.41 13.81 -40.88
C PRO A 67 -67.88 14.91 -39.94
N LYS A 68 -68.04 16.16 -40.42
CA LYS A 68 -67.52 17.45 -39.94
C LYS A 68 -68.53 18.20 -39.02
N SER A 69 -68.09 19.40 -38.56
CA SER A 69 -68.81 20.62 -38.09
C SER A 69 -69.33 20.61 -36.65
N ASP A 70 -69.31 21.69 -35.87
CA ASP A 70 -68.76 23.06 -36.00
C ASP A 70 -68.65 23.71 -34.59
N SER A 71 -67.97 24.85 -34.56
CA SER A 71 -67.61 25.78 -33.46
C SER A 71 -68.59 26.05 -32.29
N SER A 72 -68.04 26.29 -31.08
CA SER A 72 -68.44 27.43 -30.22
C SER A 72 -67.38 27.78 -29.15
N ALA A 73 -67.10 29.09 -29.01
CA ALA A 73 -66.41 29.85 -27.96
C ALA A 73 -65.51 29.14 -26.92
N THR A 74 -64.22 29.51 -26.87
CA THR A 74 -63.34 29.27 -25.72
C THR A 74 -63.88 30.00 -24.49
N ALA A 75 -64.58 29.29 -23.61
CA ALA A 75 -64.97 29.80 -22.30
C ALA A 75 -63.71 30.07 -21.47
N GLN A 76 -63.52 31.32 -21.03
CA GLN A 76 -62.41 31.71 -20.14
C GLN A 76 -62.39 30.82 -18.89
N SER A 77 -61.20 30.34 -18.50
CA SER A 77 -61.03 29.48 -17.32
C SER A 77 -61.43 30.24 -16.04
N LEU A 78 -61.81 29.50 -14.99
CA LEU A 78 -62.08 30.08 -13.67
C LEU A 78 -60.85 30.78 -13.09
N TRP A 79 -59.64 30.35 -13.49
CA TRP A 79 -58.37 30.96 -13.11
C TRP A 79 -58.17 32.33 -13.77
N ASP A 80 -58.40 32.46 -15.08
CA ASP A 80 -58.27 33.74 -15.80
C ASP A 80 -59.23 34.79 -15.25
N ARG A 81 -60.45 34.35 -14.92
CA ARG A 81 -61.47 35.19 -14.28
C ARG A 81 -61.06 35.62 -12.86
N ALA A 82 -60.38 34.75 -12.11
CA ALA A 82 -59.88 35.07 -10.77
C ALA A 82 -58.71 36.07 -10.82
N TYR A 83 -57.82 35.98 -11.82
CA TYR A 83 -56.77 36.97 -12.05
C TYR A 83 -57.34 38.34 -12.45
N ASP A 84 -58.33 38.36 -13.35
CA ASP A 84 -59.03 39.60 -13.74
C ASP A 84 -59.81 40.22 -12.57
N ALA A 85 -60.33 39.41 -11.65
CA ALA A 85 -60.96 39.85 -10.40
C ALA A 85 -59.92 40.41 -9.42
N LEU A 86 -58.77 39.76 -9.26
CA LEU A 86 -57.66 40.24 -8.43
C LEU A 86 -57.11 41.59 -8.94
N GLY A 87 -57.03 41.77 -10.27
CA GLY A 87 -56.66 43.02 -10.91
C GLY A 87 -57.63 44.18 -10.63
N LYS A 88 -58.88 43.88 -10.28
CA LYS A 88 -59.87 44.88 -9.85
C LYS A 88 -59.80 45.17 -8.35
N ASP A 89 -59.60 44.13 -7.54
CA ASP A 89 -59.62 44.21 -6.07
C ASP A 89 -58.30 44.73 -5.48
N LYS A 90 -57.16 44.25 -6.01
CA LYS A 90 -55.80 44.63 -5.58
C LYS A 90 -55.00 45.22 -6.74
N ALA A 91 -55.62 46.19 -7.40
CA ALA A 91 -55.10 46.82 -8.63
C ALA A 91 -53.68 47.36 -8.49
N GLN A 92 -53.26 47.84 -7.32
CA GLN A 92 -51.89 48.33 -7.11
C GLN A 92 -50.85 47.20 -7.11
N LEU A 93 -51.16 46.07 -6.47
CA LEU A 93 -50.28 44.89 -6.40
C LEU A 93 -50.07 44.29 -7.80
N VAL A 94 -51.14 44.18 -8.57
CA VAL A 94 -51.11 43.66 -9.95
C VAL A 94 -50.39 44.66 -10.88
N ARG A 95 -50.63 45.98 -10.72
CA ARG A 95 -49.88 47.00 -11.47
C ARG A 95 -48.38 47.01 -11.17
N ASP A 96 -47.98 46.80 -9.92
CA ASP A 96 -46.57 46.77 -9.52
C ASP A 96 -45.88 45.51 -10.07
N TYR A 97 -46.58 44.38 -10.08
CA TYR A 97 -46.15 43.14 -10.71
C TYR A 97 -46.03 43.28 -12.24
N GLU A 98 -47.01 43.88 -12.89
CA GLU A 98 -46.99 44.16 -14.33
C GLU A 98 -45.90 45.19 -14.71
N LYS A 99 -45.67 46.21 -13.87
CA LYS A 99 -44.58 47.17 -14.05
C LYS A 99 -43.20 46.53 -13.93
N LEU A 100 -43.02 45.58 -13.02
CA LEU A 100 -41.79 44.79 -12.90
C LEU A 100 -41.57 43.94 -14.17
N LEU A 101 -42.62 43.26 -14.64
CA LEU A 101 -42.58 42.46 -15.87
C LEU A 101 -42.22 43.32 -17.09
N SER A 102 -42.83 44.50 -17.24
CA SER A 102 -42.52 45.42 -18.35
C SER A 102 -41.12 46.06 -18.24
N GLN A 103 -40.59 46.32 -17.04
CA GLN A 103 -39.22 46.84 -16.86
C GLN A 103 -38.15 45.82 -17.24
N GLU A 104 -38.37 44.55 -16.91
CA GLU A 104 -37.47 43.46 -17.31
C GLU A 104 -37.55 43.18 -18.82
N GLU A 105 -38.72 43.31 -19.45
CA GLU A 105 -38.87 43.27 -20.92
C GLU A 105 -38.16 44.44 -21.64
N GLN A 106 -38.20 45.67 -21.11
CA GLN A 106 -37.56 46.85 -21.74
C GLN A 106 -36.03 46.83 -21.65
N MET A 107 -35.45 46.30 -20.57
CA MET A 107 -33.99 46.13 -20.44
C MET A 107 -33.44 44.99 -21.30
N ALA A 108 -34.30 44.07 -21.73
CA ALA A 108 -33.94 42.91 -22.56
C ALA A 108 -33.75 43.26 -24.06
N ASN A 109 -34.12 44.48 -24.50
CA ASN A 109 -34.16 44.82 -25.93
C ASN A 109 -33.58 46.23 -26.23
N PRO A 110 -32.25 46.38 -26.44
CA PRO A 110 -31.61 47.69 -26.69
C PRO A 110 -32.07 48.37 -28.00
N ALA A 111 -32.68 47.62 -28.92
CA ALA A 111 -33.19 48.14 -30.20
C ALA A 111 -34.46 48.99 -30.07
N LEU A 112 -35.13 49.01 -28.91
CA LEU A 112 -36.27 49.89 -28.63
C LEU A 112 -35.86 51.26 -28.05
N GLN A 113 -34.57 51.51 -27.82
CA GLN A 113 -34.07 52.81 -27.32
C GLN A 113 -33.71 53.82 -28.43
N SER A 114 -33.73 53.44 -29.70
CA SER A 114 -33.48 54.35 -30.82
C SER A 114 -34.75 54.74 -31.55
N ASN A 115 -35.66 55.46 -30.88
CA ASN A 115 -36.53 56.45 -31.52
C ASN A 115 -37.19 57.35 -30.47
N SER A 116 -37.18 58.65 -30.77
CA SER A 116 -37.75 59.79 -30.02
C SER A 116 -36.94 60.30 -28.80
N SER A 117 -35.99 61.17 -29.13
CA SER A 117 -35.64 62.33 -28.33
C SER A 117 -36.82 63.32 -28.21
N ALA A 118 -36.96 63.89 -27.01
CA ALA A 118 -37.51 65.22 -26.67
C ALA A 118 -39.04 65.48 -26.74
N GLN A 119 -39.54 65.80 -25.54
CA GLN A 119 -40.36 66.97 -25.15
C GLN A 119 -41.90 66.97 -25.34
N ASP A 120 -42.53 67.27 -24.20
CA ASP A 120 -43.77 68.02 -23.96
C ASP A 120 -45.15 67.36 -24.18
N ALA A 121 -45.89 67.28 -23.06
CA ALA A 121 -47.27 66.80 -22.83
C ALA A 121 -48.37 67.56 -23.63
N PRO A 122 -49.66 67.15 -23.72
CA PRO A 122 -50.43 66.32 -22.76
C PRO A 122 -51.45 65.30 -23.33
N HIS A 123 -52.01 64.48 -22.42
CA HIS A 123 -53.23 63.65 -22.52
C HIS A 123 -53.84 63.35 -23.91
N ASN A 124 -53.66 62.12 -24.38
CA ASN A 124 -54.75 61.29 -24.90
C ASN A 124 -54.37 59.81 -24.98
N ASP A 125 -55.38 58.99 -24.73
CA ASP A 125 -55.53 57.56 -24.95
C ASP A 125 -54.56 56.93 -25.99
N VAL A 126 -53.69 56.03 -25.53
CA VAL A 126 -53.01 55.06 -26.41
C VAL A 126 -53.43 53.67 -25.95
N THR A 127 -54.48 53.19 -26.58
CA THR A 127 -54.84 51.78 -26.69
C THR A 127 -53.72 51.08 -27.46
N LEU A 128 -52.82 50.41 -26.73
CA LEU A 128 -52.00 49.36 -27.32
C LEU A 128 -52.89 48.11 -27.47
N ALA A 129 -53.13 47.74 -28.72
CA ALA A 129 -53.91 46.57 -29.09
C ALA A 129 -53.36 45.30 -28.41
N PRO A 130 -54.21 44.31 -28.06
CA PRO A 130 -53.78 43.09 -27.40
C PRO A 130 -53.05 42.23 -28.41
N ASP A 131 -51.74 42.42 -28.53
CA ASP A 131 -50.94 41.55 -29.37
C ASP A 131 -50.85 40.19 -28.68
N SER A 132 -51.33 39.20 -29.41
CA SER A 132 -51.77 37.89 -28.94
C SER A 132 -50.58 36.94 -28.78
N SER A 133 -49.68 37.29 -27.87
CA SER A 133 -48.75 36.31 -27.28
C SER A 133 -49.34 35.85 -25.94
N PRO A 134 -49.47 34.54 -25.68
CA PRO A 134 -49.89 34.07 -24.36
C PRO A 134 -48.91 34.64 -23.32
N ARG A 135 -49.41 35.22 -22.22
CA ARG A 135 -48.59 35.91 -21.18
C ARG A 135 -47.42 35.06 -20.64
N HIS A 136 -47.52 33.75 -20.85
CA HIS A 136 -46.50 32.71 -20.70
C HIS A 136 -45.21 32.91 -21.55
N SER A 137 -45.30 33.44 -22.77
CA SER A 137 -44.15 33.70 -23.66
C SER A 137 -43.24 34.83 -23.15
N GLN A 138 -43.82 35.78 -22.42
CA GLN A 138 -43.10 36.94 -21.87
C GLN A 138 -42.26 36.52 -20.66
N LEU A 139 -42.83 35.66 -19.80
CA LEU A 139 -42.15 35.12 -18.62
C LEU A 139 -41.00 34.17 -18.98
N ASP A 140 -41.18 33.31 -20.00
CA ASP A 140 -40.16 32.36 -20.47
C ASP A 140 -38.92 33.05 -21.08
N THR A 141 -39.11 34.23 -21.68
CA THR A 141 -38.03 35.03 -22.27
C THR A 141 -37.17 35.71 -21.19
N VAL A 142 -37.80 36.19 -20.11
CA VAL A 142 -37.12 36.80 -18.95
C VAL A 142 -36.30 35.74 -18.20
N ILE A 143 -36.81 34.52 -18.08
CA ILE A 143 -36.15 33.40 -17.39
C ILE A 143 -34.88 32.95 -18.13
N ARG A 144 -34.96 32.73 -19.45
CA ARG A 144 -33.79 32.31 -20.24
C ARG A 144 -32.64 33.33 -20.24
N GLN A 145 -32.96 34.62 -20.26
CA GLN A 145 -31.95 35.68 -20.28
C GLN A 145 -31.40 36.02 -18.89
N GLY A 146 -32.13 35.71 -17.81
CA GLY A 146 -31.64 35.76 -16.43
C GLY A 146 -30.52 34.72 -16.19
N LEU A 147 -30.68 33.51 -16.71
CA LEU A 147 -29.66 32.44 -16.66
C LEU A 147 -28.37 32.86 -17.39
N GLN A 148 -28.51 33.41 -18.59
CA GLN A 148 -27.38 33.75 -19.45
C GLN A 148 -26.49 34.88 -18.88
N ARG A 149 -27.05 35.73 -17.99
CA ARG A 149 -26.28 36.80 -17.30
C ARG A 149 -25.51 36.31 -16.07
N VAL A 150 -25.87 35.15 -15.51
CA VAL A 150 -25.18 34.52 -14.38
C VAL A 150 -23.94 33.76 -14.88
N GLU A 151 -24.00 33.16 -16.06
CA GLU A 151 -22.86 32.49 -16.70
C GLU A 151 -21.74 33.46 -17.13
N ASP A 152 -22.08 34.67 -17.57
CA ASP A 152 -21.11 35.65 -18.13
C ASP A 152 -20.34 36.48 -17.06
N LYS A 153 -20.64 36.34 -15.76
CA LYS A 153 -19.92 37.02 -14.68
C LYS A 153 -19.38 36.01 -13.66
N LYS A 154 -18.13 35.58 -13.84
CA LYS A 154 -17.32 34.99 -12.75
C LYS A 154 -17.11 36.05 -11.66
N ALA A 155 -18.08 36.19 -10.76
CA ALA A 155 -17.98 37.04 -9.59
C ALA A 155 -17.62 36.16 -8.38
N LYS A 156 -16.42 36.36 -7.84
CA LYS A 156 -16.06 35.91 -6.49
C LYS A 156 -16.78 36.80 -5.49
N TYR A 157 -17.46 36.21 -4.50
CA TYR A 157 -18.11 36.94 -3.43
C TYR A 157 -17.53 36.52 -2.10
N THR A 158 -17.21 37.50 -1.26
CA THR A 158 -16.77 37.28 0.12
C THR A 158 -17.92 37.65 1.04
N ILE A 159 -18.43 36.68 1.80
CA ILE A 159 -19.51 36.91 2.77
C ILE A 159 -19.00 36.40 4.12
N ALA A 160 -19.04 37.26 5.14
CA ALA A 160 -18.60 36.95 6.50
C ALA A 160 -17.17 36.35 6.61
N GLY A 161 -16.23 36.87 5.81
CA GLY A 161 -14.81 36.50 5.88
C GLY A 161 -14.41 35.24 5.11
N HIS A 162 -15.35 34.54 4.46
CA HIS A 162 -15.04 33.40 3.59
C HIS A 162 -15.30 33.75 2.12
N GLU A 163 -14.37 33.38 1.23
CA GLU A 163 -14.55 33.48 -0.22
C GLU A 163 -15.37 32.30 -0.73
N PHE A 164 -16.42 32.60 -1.49
CA PHE A 164 -17.27 31.60 -2.12
C PHE A 164 -17.09 31.60 -3.64
N VAL A 165 -16.86 30.41 -4.22
CA VAL A 165 -16.85 30.17 -5.66
C VAL A 165 -18.13 29.42 -6.04
N LEU A 166 -18.92 30.01 -6.95
CA LEU A 166 -20.31 29.65 -7.26
C LEU A 166 -20.49 28.32 -8.03
N THR A 167 -19.46 27.51 -8.23
CA THR A 167 -19.50 26.34 -9.12
C THR A 167 -20.15 25.11 -8.50
N ASP A 168 -19.99 24.87 -7.19
CA ASP A 168 -20.47 23.62 -6.57
C ASP A 168 -21.98 23.64 -6.27
N GLN A 169 -22.55 24.82 -6.01
CA GLN A 169 -24.00 24.96 -5.84
C GLN A 169 -24.77 24.89 -7.17
N VAL A 170 -24.13 25.28 -8.29
CA VAL A 170 -24.71 25.13 -9.64
C VAL A 170 -24.72 23.66 -10.07
N ALA A 171 -23.74 22.85 -9.64
CA ALA A 171 -23.75 21.41 -9.88
C ALA A 171 -24.88 20.68 -9.14
N GLN A 172 -25.15 21.04 -7.87
CA GLN A 172 -26.30 20.50 -7.12
C GLN A 172 -27.65 20.98 -7.69
N ALA A 173 -27.75 22.24 -8.12
CA ALA A 173 -28.95 22.76 -8.77
C ALA A 173 -29.20 22.11 -10.14
N ALA A 174 -28.15 21.85 -10.92
CA ALA A 174 -28.24 21.13 -12.20
C ALA A 174 -28.67 19.67 -12.00
N GLY A 175 -28.17 19.00 -10.95
CA GLY A 175 -28.61 17.66 -10.56
C GLY A 175 -30.09 17.59 -10.18
N PHE A 176 -30.61 18.59 -9.46
CA PHE A 176 -32.02 18.67 -9.07
C PHE A 176 -32.94 18.99 -10.26
N VAL A 177 -32.51 19.87 -11.18
CA VAL A 177 -33.24 20.19 -12.42
C VAL A 177 -33.30 18.99 -13.37
N LEU A 178 -32.21 18.20 -13.46
CA LEU A 178 -32.18 16.96 -14.25
C LEU A 178 -33.06 15.86 -13.66
N TRP A 179 -33.15 15.76 -12.33
CA TRP A 179 -34.07 14.86 -11.64
C TRP A 179 -35.55 15.28 -11.80
N ALA A 180 -35.86 16.58 -11.77
CA ALA A 180 -37.22 17.11 -11.88
C ALA A 180 -37.77 17.18 -13.33
N LYS A 181 -36.92 16.97 -14.35
CA LYS A 181 -37.23 17.09 -15.78
C LYS A 181 -38.43 16.24 -16.23
N ASP A 182 -38.51 15.00 -15.77
CA ASP A 182 -39.60 14.08 -16.15
C ASP A 182 -40.92 14.45 -15.47
N TRP A 183 -40.83 15.09 -14.30
CA TRP A 183 -41.98 15.55 -13.52
C TRP A 183 -42.58 16.86 -14.07
N ILE A 184 -41.72 17.76 -14.56
CA ILE A 184 -42.10 18.96 -15.31
C ILE A 184 -42.84 18.56 -16.60
N GLY A 185 -42.38 17.50 -17.27
CA GLY A 185 -43.01 16.96 -18.48
C GLY A 185 -44.45 16.47 -18.29
N GLU A 186 -44.80 15.93 -17.12
CA GLU A 186 -46.19 15.51 -16.82
C GLU A 186 -47.08 16.66 -16.35
N ALA A 187 -46.53 17.64 -15.62
CA ALA A 187 -47.28 18.85 -15.21
C ALA A 187 -47.66 19.74 -16.42
N VAL A 188 -46.72 19.92 -17.37
CA VAL A 188 -46.91 20.68 -18.62
C VAL A 188 -48.06 20.12 -19.48
N LYS A 189 -48.35 18.82 -19.37
CA LYS A 189 -49.47 18.18 -20.08
C LYS A 189 -50.85 18.48 -19.46
N ALA A 190 -50.94 18.88 -18.20
CA ALA A 190 -52.19 19.06 -17.46
C ALA A 190 -52.69 20.51 -17.41
N SER A 191 -51.79 21.50 -17.33
CA SER A 191 -52.08 22.93 -17.56
C SER A 191 -50.77 23.62 -17.95
N PRO A 192 -50.61 24.01 -19.22
CA PRO A 192 -49.39 24.66 -19.71
C PRO A 192 -49.06 25.95 -18.95
N GLU A 193 -50.07 26.73 -18.60
CA GLU A 193 -49.95 28.05 -17.97
C GLU A 193 -49.49 27.97 -16.51
N ALA A 194 -49.99 26.99 -15.73
CA ALA A 194 -49.58 26.76 -14.34
C ALA A 194 -48.17 26.13 -14.24
N SER A 195 -47.75 25.40 -15.28
CA SER A 195 -46.50 24.64 -15.26
C SER A 195 -45.27 25.50 -15.53
N ILE A 196 -45.42 26.58 -16.29
CA ILE A 196 -44.30 27.50 -16.60
C ILE A 196 -44.12 28.60 -15.54
N ALA A 197 -45.19 28.97 -14.84
CA ALA A 197 -45.06 29.67 -13.56
C ALA A 197 -44.30 28.81 -12.52
N TRP A 198 -44.52 27.50 -12.53
CA TRP A 198 -43.88 26.59 -11.58
C TRP A 198 -42.40 26.31 -11.93
N ALA A 199 -42.05 26.20 -13.21
CA ALA A 199 -40.66 26.10 -13.64
C ALA A 199 -39.83 27.34 -13.23
N GLY A 200 -40.40 28.55 -13.36
CA GLY A 200 -39.73 29.79 -12.97
C GLY A 200 -39.44 29.90 -11.47
N VAL A 201 -40.33 29.40 -10.61
CA VAL A 201 -40.13 29.45 -9.15
C VAL A 201 -39.19 28.34 -8.67
N CYS A 202 -39.24 27.14 -9.25
CA CYS A 202 -38.33 26.04 -8.92
C CYS A 202 -36.86 26.33 -9.25
N MET A 203 -36.58 27.13 -10.29
CA MET A 203 -35.20 27.49 -10.63
C MET A 203 -34.58 28.54 -9.71
N ILE A 204 -35.41 29.33 -9.03
CA ILE A 204 -34.96 30.45 -8.18
C ILE A 204 -34.80 30.03 -6.71
N LEU A 205 -35.55 29.03 -6.24
CA LEU A 205 -35.53 28.58 -4.85
C LEU A 205 -34.19 28.00 -4.34
N PRO A 206 -33.40 27.24 -5.13
CA PRO A 206 -32.10 26.74 -4.67
C PRO A 206 -31.04 27.85 -4.49
N LEU A 207 -31.21 28.98 -5.17
CA LEU A 207 -30.22 30.08 -5.20
C LEU A 207 -30.30 31.05 -4.01
N LEU A 208 -31.18 30.80 -3.02
CA LEU A 208 -31.33 31.64 -1.82
C LEU A 208 -31.36 30.81 -0.53
N THR A 209 -30.44 29.87 -0.39
CA THR A 209 -30.24 29.16 0.88
C THR A 209 -29.40 30.01 1.84
N ASN A 210 -30.06 30.93 2.58
CA ASN A 210 -30.18 30.89 4.06
C ASN A 210 -30.34 32.29 4.74
N ALA A 211 -31.58 32.65 5.14
CA ALA A 211 -31.88 33.20 6.47
C ALA A 211 -33.29 32.77 6.99
N LYS A 212 -33.29 32.08 8.14
CA LYS A 212 -34.00 30.81 8.37
C LYS A 212 -35.36 30.85 9.12
N THR A 213 -36.27 31.79 8.84
CA THR A 213 -37.65 31.67 9.40
C THR A 213 -38.76 32.21 8.49
N THR A 214 -38.58 33.42 7.94
CA THR A 214 -39.57 34.01 7.02
C THR A 214 -39.55 33.34 5.64
N GLU A 215 -38.42 32.75 5.26
CA GLU A 215 -38.24 32.00 4.02
C GLU A 215 -38.83 30.59 4.12
N ASP A 216 -38.68 29.92 5.28
CA ASP A 216 -39.27 28.60 5.53
C ASP A 216 -40.81 28.67 5.52
N ALA A 217 -41.42 29.68 6.17
CA ALA A 217 -42.87 29.86 6.15
C ALA A 217 -43.43 30.17 4.74
N ASN A 218 -42.68 30.92 3.93
CA ASN A 218 -43.03 31.18 2.54
C ASN A 218 -42.88 29.91 1.68
N ARG A 219 -41.80 29.16 1.85
CA ARG A 219 -41.53 27.89 1.13
C ARG A 219 -42.59 26.82 1.42
N ASP A 220 -42.96 26.67 2.69
CA ASP A 220 -43.98 25.71 3.12
C ASP A 220 -45.36 26.13 2.60
N GLY A 221 -45.70 27.42 2.67
CA GLY A 221 -46.93 27.97 2.10
C GLY A 221 -47.00 27.84 0.58
N PHE A 222 -45.89 28.05 -0.12
CA PHE A 222 -45.81 27.91 -1.57
C PHE A 222 -46.01 26.45 -2.01
N THR A 223 -45.37 25.51 -1.32
CA THR A 223 -45.52 24.07 -1.58
C THR A 223 -46.97 23.61 -1.35
N TYR A 224 -47.60 24.13 -0.29
CA TYR A 224 -49.01 23.89 0.02
C TYR A 224 -49.93 24.38 -1.10
N VAL A 225 -49.80 25.67 -1.48
CA VAL A 225 -50.62 26.33 -2.50
C VAL A 225 -50.50 25.65 -3.86
N THR A 226 -49.29 25.27 -4.27
CA THR A 226 -49.07 24.65 -5.58
C THR A 226 -49.61 23.23 -5.67
N THR A 227 -49.59 22.47 -4.57
CA THR A 227 -50.20 21.13 -4.52
C THR A 227 -51.73 21.22 -4.65
N ARG A 228 -52.36 22.22 -4.02
CA ARG A 228 -53.82 22.44 -4.10
C ARG A 228 -54.27 22.99 -5.44
N MET A 229 -53.49 23.87 -6.06
CA MET A 229 -53.78 24.37 -7.42
C MET A 229 -53.89 23.21 -8.42
N ARG A 230 -52.96 22.25 -8.38
CA ARG A 230 -53.03 21.03 -9.21
C ARG A 230 -54.32 20.23 -9.00
N TYR A 231 -54.79 20.11 -7.76
CA TYR A 231 -56.01 19.39 -7.42
C TYR A 231 -57.27 20.07 -7.99
N TYR A 232 -57.44 21.38 -7.82
CA TYR A 232 -58.63 22.10 -8.30
C TYR A 232 -58.64 22.34 -9.80
N THR A 233 -57.47 22.53 -10.44
CA THR A 233 -57.37 22.65 -11.90
C THR A 233 -57.74 21.33 -12.59
N ALA A 234 -57.40 20.18 -12.00
CA ALA A 234 -57.86 18.88 -12.49
C ALA A 234 -59.37 18.64 -12.31
N LEU A 235 -60.00 19.32 -11.35
CA LEU A 235 -61.44 19.22 -11.03
C LEU A 235 -62.33 20.12 -11.91
N GLU A 236 -61.78 21.20 -12.47
CA GLU A 236 -62.52 22.19 -13.26
C GLU A 236 -63.28 21.61 -14.46
N PRO A 237 -62.71 20.70 -15.29
CA PRO A 237 -63.42 20.07 -16.41
C PRO A 237 -64.55 19.14 -15.96
N LEU A 238 -64.47 18.58 -14.75
CA LEU A 238 -65.48 17.68 -14.19
C LEU A 238 -66.71 18.45 -13.72
N LEU A 239 -66.52 19.65 -13.15
CA LEU A 239 -67.61 20.55 -12.79
C LEU A 239 -68.38 21.04 -14.02
N THR A 240 -67.68 21.29 -15.14
CA THR A 240 -68.33 21.66 -16.41
C THR A 240 -69.18 20.51 -16.96
N LYS A 241 -68.67 19.27 -16.93
CA LYS A 241 -69.40 18.06 -17.37
C LYS A 241 -70.61 17.73 -16.50
N LEU A 242 -70.57 18.03 -15.21
CA LEU A 242 -71.70 17.82 -14.28
C LEU A 242 -72.85 18.80 -14.53
N GLY A 243 -72.55 20.04 -14.97
CA GLY A 243 -73.56 21.04 -15.32
C GLY A 243 -74.33 20.75 -16.63
N GLU A 244 -73.78 19.91 -17.51
CA GLU A 244 -74.42 19.54 -18.78
C GLU A 244 -75.54 18.48 -18.63
N ASN A 245 -75.61 17.78 -17.49
CA ASN A 245 -76.63 16.77 -17.21
C ASN A 245 -77.77 17.37 -16.36
N ALA A 246 -78.77 17.95 -17.04
CA ALA A 246 -79.88 18.68 -16.43
C ALA A 246 -80.74 17.82 -15.47
N GLY A 247 -80.74 18.15 -14.18
CA GLY A 247 -81.64 17.55 -13.19
C GLY A 247 -81.41 17.92 -11.72
N VAL A 248 -81.47 19.22 -11.40
CA VAL A 248 -81.41 19.84 -10.05
C VAL A 248 -80.02 19.77 -9.36
N THR A 249 -79.05 20.53 -9.88
CA THR A 249 -77.84 20.98 -9.14
C THR A 249 -77.17 22.26 -9.70
N ASP A 250 -77.84 23.05 -10.56
CA ASP A 250 -77.20 24.25 -11.15
C ASP A 250 -76.76 25.29 -10.11
N ALA A 251 -77.55 25.49 -9.04
CA ALA A 251 -77.22 26.46 -8.00
C ALA A 251 -75.96 26.06 -7.19
N LEU A 252 -75.83 24.77 -6.85
CA LEU A 252 -74.69 24.24 -6.10
C LEU A 252 -73.40 24.23 -6.94
N ILE A 253 -73.50 23.98 -8.25
CA ILE A 253 -72.34 24.04 -9.16
C ILE A 253 -71.86 25.48 -9.34
N VAL A 254 -72.77 26.45 -9.42
CA VAL A 254 -72.42 27.88 -9.44
C VAL A 254 -71.75 28.31 -8.13
N GLU A 255 -72.27 27.86 -6.99
CA GLU A 255 -71.72 28.17 -5.66
C GLU A 255 -70.34 27.51 -5.44
N ALA A 256 -70.14 26.28 -5.90
CA ALA A 256 -68.85 25.60 -5.90
C ALA A 256 -67.84 26.28 -6.85
N SER A 257 -68.28 26.71 -8.03
CA SER A 257 -67.44 27.45 -8.98
C SER A 257 -67.02 28.82 -8.45
N SER A 258 -67.92 29.51 -7.72
CA SER A 258 -67.60 30.76 -7.02
C SER A 258 -66.58 30.54 -5.90
N SER A 259 -66.76 29.48 -5.09
CA SER A 259 -65.85 29.16 -3.99
C SER A 259 -64.43 28.81 -4.48
N ILE A 260 -64.32 28.12 -5.62
CA ILE A 260 -63.04 27.80 -6.26
C ILE A 260 -62.38 29.06 -6.87
N MET A 261 -63.17 29.99 -7.43
CA MET A 261 -62.64 31.27 -7.89
C MET A 261 -62.06 32.12 -6.76
N ASP A 262 -62.75 32.20 -5.62
CA ASP A 262 -62.27 32.93 -4.45
C ASP A 262 -60.97 32.31 -3.90
N LEU A 263 -60.86 30.98 -3.93
CA LEU A 263 -59.64 30.24 -3.60
C LEU A 263 -58.50 30.57 -4.57
N TYR A 264 -58.75 30.56 -5.88
CA TYR A 264 -57.75 30.93 -6.89
C TYR A 264 -57.27 32.38 -6.77
N GLN A 265 -58.15 33.33 -6.41
CA GLN A 265 -57.78 34.73 -6.21
C GLN A 265 -56.76 34.90 -5.07
N HIS A 266 -56.93 34.18 -3.96
CA HIS A 266 -56.01 34.25 -2.81
C HIS A 266 -54.69 33.50 -3.06
N ILE A 267 -54.74 32.41 -3.84
CA ILE A 267 -53.54 31.70 -4.33
C ILE A 267 -52.71 32.61 -5.24
N LEU A 268 -53.35 33.31 -6.17
CA LEU A 268 -52.70 34.26 -7.07
C LEU A 268 -52.05 35.43 -6.32
N GLU A 269 -52.73 35.96 -5.30
CA GLU A 269 -52.16 37.00 -4.45
C GLU A 269 -50.91 36.53 -3.71
N PHE A 270 -50.92 35.31 -3.16
CA PHE A 270 -49.76 34.70 -2.49
C PHE A 270 -48.56 34.60 -3.45
N GLN A 271 -48.80 34.17 -4.69
CA GLN A 271 -47.76 34.05 -5.71
C GLN A 271 -47.21 35.41 -6.15
N ILE A 272 -48.05 36.42 -6.42
CA ILE A 272 -47.61 37.75 -6.85
C ILE A 272 -46.78 38.45 -5.76
N LYS A 273 -47.20 38.37 -4.49
CA LYS A 273 -46.43 38.92 -3.36
C LYS A 273 -45.08 38.22 -3.19
N SER A 274 -45.02 36.91 -3.45
CA SER A 274 -43.77 36.14 -3.39
C SER A 274 -42.75 36.61 -4.43
N VAL A 275 -43.20 36.87 -5.66
CA VAL A 275 -42.34 37.35 -6.75
C VAL A 275 -41.89 38.80 -6.51
N LEU A 276 -42.78 39.69 -6.08
CA LEU A 276 -42.42 41.08 -5.78
C LEU A 276 -41.42 41.21 -4.62
N ARG A 277 -41.50 40.31 -3.62
CA ARG A 277 -40.52 40.24 -2.52
C ARG A 277 -39.13 39.85 -3.02
N PHE A 278 -39.03 38.91 -3.97
CA PHE A 278 -37.75 38.44 -4.51
C PHE A 278 -36.95 39.54 -5.24
N TYR A 279 -37.62 40.47 -5.94
CA TYR A 279 -36.97 41.58 -6.65
C TYR A 279 -36.78 42.87 -5.81
N GLN A 280 -36.98 42.81 -4.49
CA GLN A 280 -36.95 43.99 -3.59
C GLN A 280 -35.64 44.77 -3.60
N SER A 281 -34.49 44.15 -3.86
CA SER A 281 -33.17 44.82 -3.82
C SER A 281 -32.95 45.83 -4.96
N ARG A 282 -33.70 45.73 -6.07
CA ARG A 282 -33.61 46.64 -7.24
C ARG A 282 -34.72 47.69 -7.32
N LEU A 283 -35.82 47.53 -6.60
CA LEU A 283 -36.90 48.52 -6.54
C LEU A 283 -36.51 49.65 -5.57
N LYS A 284 -35.78 50.67 -6.04
CA LYS A 284 -35.51 51.88 -5.25
C LYS A 284 -36.82 52.56 -4.88
N GLY A 285 -37.27 52.32 -3.65
CA GLY A 285 -38.38 53.05 -3.03
C GLY A 285 -39.57 52.21 -2.56
N TYR A 286 -39.60 50.90 -2.79
CA TYR A 286 -40.67 50.06 -2.26
C TYR A 286 -40.28 49.40 -0.94
N ALA A 287 -40.61 50.15 0.12
CA ALA A 287 -40.83 49.76 1.51
C ALA A 287 -40.00 48.61 2.08
N LYS A 288 -39.01 49.01 2.90
CA LYS A 288 -38.09 48.16 3.64
C LYS A 288 -38.74 47.36 4.79
N ASP A 289 -40.07 47.39 4.95
CA ASP A 289 -40.79 46.85 6.13
C ASP A 289 -42.16 46.15 5.85
N THR A 290 -42.52 45.79 4.61
CA THR A 290 -43.94 45.44 4.32
C THR A 290 -44.32 43.95 4.31
N PHE A 291 -43.46 43.00 4.65
CA PHE A 291 -43.86 41.58 4.63
C PHE A 291 -43.40 40.86 5.90
N LEU A 292 -44.24 40.95 6.94
CA LEU A 292 -44.01 40.32 8.24
C LEU A 292 -44.22 38.78 8.15
N PRO A 293 -43.45 37.96 8.89
CA PRO A 293 -43.59 36.49 8.88
C PRO A 293 -45.00 36.01 9.21
N THR A 294 -45.74 36.78 10.02
CA THR A 294 -47.13 36.50 10.40
C THR A 294 -48.11 36.62 9.22
N GLU A 295 -47.80 37.39 8.17
CA GLU A 295 -48.69 37.53 7.01
C GLU A 295 -48.74 36.25 6.15
N TRP A 296 -47.62 35.58 5.93
CA TRP A 296 -47.56 34.35 5.12
C TRP A 296 -48.32 33.20 5.76
N LYS A 297 -48.20 33.06 7.09
CA LYS A 297 -48.96 32.08 7.86
C LYS A 297 -50.45 32.38 7.83
N THR A 298 -50.84 33.66 7.98
CA THR A 298 -52.25 34.08 7.91
C THR A 298 -52.85 33.87 6.52
N MET A 299 -52.10 34.16 5.45
CA MET A 299 -52.55 33.92 4.07
C MET A 299 -52.72 32.42 3.79
N ARG A 300 -51.82 31.58 4.32
CA ARG A 300 -51.96 30.12 4.23
C ARG A 300 -53.20 29.62 4.97
N GLU A 301 -53.41 30.04 6.22
CA GLU A 301 -54.57 29.66 7.03
C GLU A 301 -55.90 30.06 6.34
N GLU A 302 -55.95 31.21 5.66
CA GLU A 302 -57.12 31.65 4.91
C GLU A 302 -57.35 30.82 3.63
N ILE A 303 -56.27 30.41 2.93
CA ILE A 303 -56.35 29.48 1.80
C ILE A 303 -56.85 28.11 2.29
N GLU A 304 -56.38 27.61 3.44
CA GLU A 304 -56.86 26.36 4.06
C GLU A 304 -58.35 26.44 4.44
N ARG A 305 -58.82 27.61 4.91
CA ARG A 305 -60.24 27.86 5.23
C ARG A 305 -61.13 27.87 3.99
N LEU A 306 -60.73 28.59 2.94
CA LEU A 306 -61.43 28.63 1.65
C LEU A 306 -61.45 27.26 0.98
N GLU A 307 -60.37 26.49 1.14
CA GLU A 307 -60.27 25.10 0.69
C GLU A 307 -61.31 24.20 1.39
N ALA A 308 -61.45 24.31 2.71
CA ALA A 308 -62.44 23.55 3.46
C ALA A 308 -63.88 23.87 3.00
N ALA A 309 -64.17 25.13 2.67
CA ALA A 309 -65.46 25.55 2.12
C ALA A 309 -65.70 24.98 0.71
N ALA A 310 -64.70 25.07 -0.19
CA ALA A 310 -64.77 24.49 -1.53
C ALA A 310 -64.95 22.96 -1.49
N ASN A 311 -64.22 22.27 -0.61
CA ASN A 311 -64.35 20.83 -0.40
C ASN A 311 -65.69 20.44 0.23
N GLY A 312 -66.25 21.27 1.12
CA GLY A 312 -67.59 21.06 1.69
C GLY A 312 -68.69 21.09 0.62
N ASN A 313 -68.64 22.08 -0.27
CA ASN A 313 -69.58 22.22 -1.39
C ASN A 313 -69.43 21.05 -2.40
N LEU A 314 -68.19 20.67 -2.73
CA LEU A 314 -67.91 19.50 -3.58
C LEU A 314 -68.37 18.17 -2.96
N ARG A 315 -68.28 18.02 -1.63
CA ARG A 315 -68.75 16.83 -0.92
C ARG A 315 -70.28 16.73 -0.90
N GLN A 316 -70.99 17.85 -0.74
CA GLN A 316 -72.46 17.89 -0.86
C GLN A 316 -72.93 17.56 -2.28
N ILE A 317 -72.24 18.07 -3.32
CA ILE A 317 -72.49 17.69 -4.71
C ILE A 317 -72.29 16.18 -4.89
N ASN A 318 -71.19 15.63 -4.37
CA ASN A 318 -70.88 14.21 -4.49
C ASN A 318 -71.89 13.31 -3.73
N GLU A 319 -72.38 13.71 -2.55
CA GLU A 319 -73.41 12.98 -1.79
C GLU A 319 -74.79 12.99 -2.46
N LEU A 320 -75.18 14.11 -3.08
CA LEU A 320 -76.44 14.23 -3.82
C LEU A 320 -76.41 13.41 -5.12
N VAL A 321 -75.32 13.50 -5.87
CA VAL A 321 -75.08 12.68 -7.08
C VAL A 321 -75.04 11.20 -6.70
N SER A 322 -74.41 10.83 -5.59
CA SER A 322 -74.36 9.44 -5.10
C SER A 322 -75.75 8.90 -4.69
N ARG A 323 -76.64 9.72 -4.11
CA ARG A 323 -78.03 9.33 -3.79
C ARG A 323 -78.89 9.11 -5.03
N GLN A 324 -78.77 9.96 -6.05
CA GLN A 324 -79.48 9.82 -7.32
C GLN A 324 -79.03 8.58 -8.11
N VAL A 325 -77.72 8.27 -8.04
CA VAL A 325 -77.11 7.10 -8.67
C VAL A 325 -77.50 5.80 -7.94
N LEU A 326 -77.63 5.81 -6.60
CA LEU A 326 -78.08 4.67 -5.78
C LEU A 326 -79.54 4.27 -6.01
N GLU A 327 -80.46 5.21 -6.32
CA GLU A 327 -81.84 4.88 -6.72
C GLU A 327 -81.94 4.26 -8.13
N SER A 328 -80.94 4.52 -8.99
CA SER A 328 -80.84 3.91 -10.33
C SER A 328 -80.09 2.56 -10.34
N LEU A 329 -79.22 2.32 -9.36
CA LEU A 329 -78.40 1.10 -9.23
C LEU A 329 -79.19 -0.13 -8.74
N ASP A 330 -80.39 0.05 -8.17
CA ASP A 330 -81.32 -1.05 -7.81
C ASP A 330 -81.85 -1.82 -9.05
N LYS A 331 -81.55 -1.33 -10.27
CA LYS A 331 -81.91 -1.97 -11.55
C LYS A 331 -80.76 -2.60 -12.33
N THR A 332 -79.51 -2.55 -11.87
CA THR A 332 -78.38 -3.12 -12.66
C THR A 332 -77.39 -3.91 -11.81
N SER A 333 -77.95 -4.77 -10.96
CA SER A 333 -77.32 -5.83 -10.15
C SER A 333 -76.45 -6.87 -10.91
N ASN A 334 -76.01 -6.62 -12.15
CA ASN A 334 -75.31 -7.63 -12.99
C ASN A 334 -73.93 -7.19 -13.53
N ALA A 335 -73.33 -6.10 -13.03
CA ALA A 335 -71.97 -5.68 -13.42
C ALA A 335 -70.94 -5.61 -12.26
N SER A 336 -71.37 -5.78 -11.00
CA SER A 336 -70.52 -5.58 -9.82
C SER A 336 -69.60 -6.76 -9.46
N HIS A 337 -69.60 -7.85 -10.22
CA HIS A 337 -68.68 -8.99 -10.00
C HIS A 337 -67.29 -8.73 -10.62
N ASP A 338 -67.22 -8.01 -11.75
CA ASP A 338 -65.95 -7.72 -12.43
C ASP A 338 -65.14 -6.61 -11.73
N THR A 339 -65.82 -5.64 -11.10
CA THR A 339 -65.13 -4.55 -10.39
C THR A 339 -64.44 -5.01 -9.10
N MET A 340 -64.97 -6.03 -8.42
CA MET A 340 -64.30 -6.63 -7.25
C MET A 340 -63.05 -7.42 -7.65
N LEU A 341 -63.03 -8.06 -8.82
CA LEU A 341 -61.81 -8.65 -9.38
C LEU A 341 -60.79 -7.58 -9.78
N GLY A 342 -61.23 -6.41 -10.25
CA GLY A 342 -60.36 -5.26 -10.55
C GLY A 342 -59.72 -4.59 -9.33
N LEU A 343 -60.43 -4.50 -8.19
CA LEU A 343 -59.86 -3.96 -6.95
C LEU A 343 -58.86 -4.94 -6.30
N LEU A 344 -59.12 -6.25 -6.39
CA LEU A 344 -58.15 -7.27 -6.00
C LEU A 344 -56.90 -7.23 -6.89
N SER A 345 -57.05 -6.96 -8.20
CA SER A 345 -55.91 -6.83 -9.11
C SER A 345 -55.06 -5.61 -8.82
N VAL A 346 -55.66 -4.45 -8.48
CA VAL A 346 -54.91 -3.24 -8.11
C VAL A 346 -54.15 -3.45 -6.79
N SER A 347 -54.76 -4.12 -5.81
CA SER A 347 -54.09 -4.41 -4.52
C SER A 347 -52.97 -5.44 -4.68
N GLN A 348 -53.16 -6.48 -5.51
CA GLN A 348 -52.08 -7.41 -5.89
C GLN A 348 -50.98 -6.72 -6.69
N GLN A 349 -51.31 -5.69 -7.48
CA GLN A 349 -50.35 -4.94 -8.27
C GLN A 349 -49.55 -3.96 -7.40
N GLN A 350 -50.14 -3.38 -6.37
CA GLN A 350 -49.42 -2.61 -5.36
C GLN A 350 -48.53 -3.50 -4.47
N LEU A 351 -48.99 -4.69 -4.08
CA LEU A 351 -48.13 -5.67 -3.40
C LEU A 351 -46.94 -6.07 -4.29
N ARG A 352 -47.16 -6.35 -5.58
CA ARG A 352 -46.07 -6.62 -6.54
C ARG A 352 -45.13 -5.43 -6.74
N VAL A 353 -45.59 -4.19 -6.64
CA VAL A 353 -44.74 -3.00 -6.74
C VAL A 353 -43.93 -2.81 -5.46
N ALA A 354 -44.52 -3.06 -4.29
CA ALA A 354 -43.80 -3.04 -3.02
C ALA A 354 -42.78 -4.18 -2.94
N GLU A 355 -43.14 -5.40 -3.35
CA GLU A 355 -42.21 -6.52 -3.53
C GLU A 355 -41.09 -6.14 -4.49
N LYS A 356 -41.39 -5.49 -5.64
CA LYS A 356 -40.36 -4.98 -6.54
C LYS A 356 -39.48 -3.88 -5.94
N HIS A 357 -39.99 -3.03 -5.07
CA HIS A 357 -39.18 -2.02 -4.40
C HIS A 357 -38.27 -2.64 -3.34
N VAL A 358 -38.73 -3.67 -2.61
CA VAL A 358 -37.87 -4.50 -1.76
C VAL A 358 -36.82 -5.19 -2.62
N ASP A 359 -37.22 -5.78 -3.75
CA ASP A 359 -36.32 -6.46 -4.70
C ASP A 359 -35.29 -5.49 -5.34
N ILE A 360 -35.64 -4.20 -5.51
CA ILE A 360 -34.72 -3.15 -5.98
C ILE A 360 -33.79 -2.69 -4.86
N ALA A 361 -34.29 -2.55 -3.63
CA ALA A 361 -33.48 -2.20 -2.46
C ALA A 361 -32.49 -3.31 -2.11
N GLU A 362 -32.91 -4.58 -2.17
CA GLU A 362 -32.05 -5.75 -2.04
C GLU A 362 -31.01 -5.80 -3.16
N LYS A 363 -31.37 -5.47 -4.41
CA LYS A 363 -30.40 -5.34 -5.51
C LYS A 363 -29.43 -4.17 -5.34
N GLN A 364 -29.87 -3.06 -4.75
CA GLN A 364 -29.02 -1.90 -4.49
C GLN A 364 -28.05 -2.18 -3.33
N LEU A 365 -28.50 -2.84 -2.27
CA LEU A 365 -27.66 -3.31 -1.18
C LEU A 365 -26.65 -4.34 -1.71
N ALA A 366 -27.09 -5.32 -2.49
CA ALA A 366 -26.21 -6.28 -3.15
C ALA A 366 -25.20 -5.61 -4.08
N PHE A 367 -25.56 -4.53 -4.78
CA PHE A 367 -24.62 -3.76 -5.60
C PHE A 367 -23.59 -3.00 -4.75
N GLN A 368 -23.97 -2.46 -3.60
CA GLN A 368 -23.05 -1.81 -2.67
C GLN A 368 -22.12 -2.82 -1.98
N GLU A 369 -22.65 -3.97 -1.57
CA GLU A 369 -21.87 -5.09 -1.05
C GLU A 369 -20.88 -5.60 -2.11
N ASP A 370 -21.32 -5.78 -3.36
CA ASP A 370 -20.47 -6.17 -4.49
C ASP A 370 -19.41 -5.09 -4.81
N ALA A 371 -19.76 -3.80 -4.74
CA ALA A 371 -18.79 -2.72 -4.93
C ALA A 371 -17.73 -2.66 -3.81
N ALA A 372 -18.13 -2.86 -2.55
CA ALA A 372 -17.22 -2.93 -1.41
C ALA A 372 -16.35 -4.20 -1.46
N GLN A 373 -16.93 -5.34 -1.84
CA GLN A 373 -16.21 -6.59 -2.02
C GLN A 373 -15.19 -6.50 -3.16
N ARG A 374 -15.53 -5.84 -4.27
CA ARG A 374 -14.58 -5.54 -5.34
C ARG A 374 -13.44 -4.64 -4.87
N ALA A 375 -13.72 -3.56 -4.13
CA ALA A 375 -12.67 -2.69 -3.60
C ALA A 375 -11.74 -3.41 -2.60
N LEU A 376 -12.27 -4.33 -1.79
CA LEU A 376 -11.46 -5.18 -0.92
C LEU A 376 -10.62 -6.17 -1.74
N THR A 377 -11.21 -6.81 -2.74
CA THR A 377 -10.53 -7.75 -3.65
C THR A 377 -9.41 -7.04 -4.42
N ASP A 378 -9.65 -5.82 -4.92
CA ASP A 378 -8.65 -5.01 -5.62
C ASP A 378 -7.47 -4.65 -4.70
N LYS A 379 -7.75 -4.39 -3.41
CA LYS A 379 -6.71 -4.13 -2.40
C LYS A 379 -5.93 -5.40 -2.04
N GLU A 380 -6.60 -6.52 -1.88
CA GLU A 380 -5.99 -7.83 -1.66
C GLU A 380 -5.12 -8.24 -2.86
N GLU A 381 -5.57 -8.01 -4.09
CA GLU A 381 -4.80 -8.28 -5.31
C GLU A 381 -3.54 -7.41 -5.38
N LYS A 382 -3.63 -6.13 -5.01
CA LYS A 382 -2.43 -5.26 -4.88
C LYS A 382 -1.43 -5.80 -3.86
N ILE A 383 -1.91 -6.22 -2.69
CA ILE A 383 -1.05 -6.81 -1.64
C ILE A 383 -0.44 -8.12 -2.11
N HIS A 384 -1.21 -8.97 -2.79
CA HIS A 384 -0.75 -10.25 -3.33
C HIS A 384 0.38 -10.02 -4.34
N GLN A 385 0.21 -9.04 -5.23
CA GLN A 385 1.18 -8.74 -6.29
C GLN A 385 2.51 -8.21 -5.74
N VAL A 386 2.49 -7.52 -4.58
CA VAL A 386 3.73 -7.04 -3.93
C VAL A 386 4.68 -8.19 -3.60
N PHE A 387 4.17 -9.37 -3.23
CA PHE A 387 5.02 -10.54 -2.97
C PHE A 387 5.63 -11.16 -4.24
N ARG A 388 5.15 -10.78 -5.42
CA ARG A 388 5.75 -11.14 -6.70
C ARG A 388 6.84 -10.12 -7.02
N LEU A 389 8.09 -10.43 -6.66
CA LEU A 389 9.27 -9.57 -6.80
C LEU A 389 9.67 -9.15 -8.24
N THR A 390 8.81 -9.35 -9.24
CA THR A 390 9.08 -9.05 -10.66
C THR A 390 8.00 -8.11 -11.18
N ALA A 391 8.40 -7.00 -11.80
CA ALA A 391 7.48 -6.00 -12.32
C ALA A 391 6.75 -6.46 -13.60
N ASP A 392 7.43 -7.25 -14.47
CA ASP A 392 6.92 -7.64 -15.79
C ASP A 392 7.19 -9.10 -16.18
N GLY A 393 6.43 -9.61 -17.17
CA GLY A 393 6.62 -10.95 -17.76
C GLY A 393 7.95 -11.20 -18.50
N LYS A 394 8.88 -10.23 -18.47
CA LYS A 394 10.25 -10.33 -19.01
C LYS A 394 11.29 -10.73 -17.96
N ASP A 395 10.98 -10.61 -16.66
CA ASP A 395 11.89 -10.99 -15.57
C ASP A 395 11.79 -12.47 -15.19
N ALA A 396 12.89 -13.03 -14.68
CA ALA A 396 12.94 -14.43 -14.26
C ALA A 396 12.17 -14.63 -12.94
N THR A 397 10.93 -15.13 -13.03
CA THR A 397 10.11 -15.47 -11.85
C THR A 397 10.56 -16.78 -11.19
N TYR A 398 10.15 -17.06 -9.95
CA TYR A 398 10.48 -18.33 -9.27
C TYR A 398 9.97 -19.57 -10.06
N GLU A 399 8.89 -19.44 -10.83
CA GLU A 399 8.41 -20.51 -11.72
C GLU A 399 9.40 -20.77 -12.86
N TRP A 400 10.05 -19.73 -13.39
CA TRP A 400 11.04 -19.88 -14.46
C TRP A 400 12.23 -20.74 -14.01
N TYR A 401 12.74 -20.53 -12.79
CA TYR A 401 13.85 -21.31 -12.24
C TYR A 401 13.52 -22.80 -12.12
N LYS A 402 12.32 -23.14 -11.63
CA LYS A 402 11.82 -24.53 -11.65
C LYS A 402 11.71 -25.06 -13.08
N ASN A 403 11.10 -24.30 -13.98
CA ASN A 403 10.79 -24.76 -15.33
C ASN A 403 12.02 -24.93 -16.23
N ARG A 404 13.14 -24.27 -15.90
CA ARG A 404 14.45 -24.48 -16.55
C ARG A 404 15.02 -25.88 -16.29
N VAL A 405 14.65 -26.54 -15.19
CA VAL A 405 15.10 -27.90 -14.89
C VAL A 405 14.45 -28.90 -15.85
N GLU A 406 15.24 -29.83 -16.41
CA GLU A 406 14.72 -30.85 -17.33
C GLU A 406 13.66 -31.75 -16.68
N ASP A 407 12.69 -32.22 -17.47
CA ASP A 407 11.69 -33.17 -17.00
C ASP A 407 12.31 -34.54 -16.70
N ARG A 408 11.79 -35.18 -15.65
CA ARG A 408 12.17 -36.52 -15.24
C ARG A 408 11.95 -37.54 -16.38
N VAL A 409 12.96 -38.37 -16.65
CA VAL A 409 12.82 -39.54 -17.52
C VAL A 409 12.07 -40.65 -16.77
N GLU A 410 11.05 -41.22 -17.41
CA GLU A 410 10.23 -42.27 -16.82
C GLU A 410 11.09 -43.44 -16.29
N GLY A 411 10.83 -43.86 -15.05
CA GLY A 411 11.59 -44.90 -14.36
C GLY A 411 12.77 -44.43 -13.52
N THR A 412 13.14 -43.15 -13.53
CA THR A 412 14.22 -42.58 -12.68
C THR A 412 13.69 -42.04 -11.33
N CYS A 413 14.54 -41.65 -10.38
CA CYS A 413 14.18 -41.17 -9.03
C CYS A 413 13.37 -42.16 -8.18
N GLN A 414 13.29 -43.44 -8.56
CA GLN A 414 12.46 -44.42 -7.86
C GLN A 414 13.03 -44.80 -6.50
N TRP A 415 14.36 -44.74 -6.36
CA TRP A 415 15.03 -44.94 -5.07
C TRP A 415 14.55 -43.95 -4.00
N PHE A 416 14.13 -42.72 -4.37
CA PHE A 416 13.56 -41.74 -3.43
C PHE A 416 12.07 -41.97 -3.22
N LEU A 417 11.33 -42.08 -4.33
CA LEU A 417 9.87 -42.16 -4.30
C LEU A 417 9.39 -43.40 -3.55
N THR A 418 10.20 -44.46 -3.50
CA THR A 418 9.90 -45.69 -2.75
C THR A 418 10.59 -45.76 -1.38
N HIS A 419 11.42 -44.76 -1.02
CA HIS A 419 12.19 -44.77 0.22
C HIS A 419 11.26 -44.72 1.44
N ASP A 420 11.56 -45.54 2.46
CA ASP A 420 10.72 -45.67 3.65
C ASP A 420 10.55 -44.34 4.38
N HIS A 421 11.64 -43.59 4.62
CA HIS A 421 11.57 -42.26 5.25
C HIS A 421 10.69 -41.25 4.50
N PHE A 422 10.76 -41.21 3.16
CA PHE A 422 9.92 -40.30 2.37
C PHE A 422 8.45 -40.72 2.41
N GLN A 423 8.18 -42.02 2.26
CA GLN A 423 6.84 -42.57 2.34
C GLN A 423 6.22 -42.38 3.73
N GLN A 424 7.03 -42.49 4.78
CA GLN A 424 6.64 -42.23 6.17
C GLN A 424 6.33 -40.74 6.37
N TRP A 425 7.26 -39.85 6.02
CA TRP A 425 7.07 -38.39 6.08
C TRP A 425 5.84 -37.92 5.30
N LEU A 426 5.51 -38.57 4.17
CA LEU A 426 4.33 -38.24 3.39
C LEU A 426 3.02 -38.67 4.08
N ARG A 427 2.99 -39.86 4.71
CA ARG A 427 1.78 -40.48 5.28
C ARG A 427 1.50 -40.10 6.74
N GLU A 428 2.52 -39.87 7.55
CA GLU A 428 2.37 -39.59 8.97
C GLU A 428 1.79 -38.19 9.21
N GLN A 429 1.13 -38.03 10.38
CA GLN A 429 0.63 -36.74 10.85
C GLN A 429 1.73 -35.86 11.46
N ASP A 430 2.97 -36.35 11.51
CA ASP A 430 4.10 -35.59 11.99
C ASP A 430 4.51 -34.53 10.95
N PHE A 431 4.65 -33.31 11.45
CA PHE A 431 4.97 -32.11 10.68
C PHE A 431 6.41 -31.71 10.97
N GLY A 432 7.20 -31.47 9.93
CA GLY A 432 8.62 -31.17 10.07
C GLY A 432 9.43 -31.28 8.78
N PRO A 433 10.73 -30.94 8.86
CA PRO A 433 11.65 -30.99 7.73
C PRO A 433 12.06 -32.43 7.34
N LEU A 434 12.37 -32.62 6.06
CA LEU A 434 12.99 -33.81 5.48
C LEU A 434 14.19 -33.33 4.65
N LEU A 435 15.40 -33.57 5.15
CA LEU A 435 16.63 -33.19 4.46
C LEU A 435 17.06 -34.29 3.48
N VAL A 436 17.19 -33.92 2.21
CA VAL A 436 17.58 -34.78 1.10
C VAL A 436 18.94 -34.32 0.57
N SER A 437 20.01 -35.01 0.94
CA SER A 437 21.37 -34.68 0.52
C SER A 437 21.84 -35.58 -0.61
N ALA A 438 22.52 -35.05 -1.63
CA ALA A 438 23.11 -35.86 -2.69
C ALA A 438 24.39 -35.26 -3.27
N ASP A 439 25.26 -36.11 -3.80
CA ASP A 439 26.42 -35.67 -4.56
C ASP A 439 26.03 -34.81 -5.79
N PRO A 440 26.94 -33.93 -6.28
CA PRO A 440 26.67 -33.10 -7.44
C PRO A 440 26.29 -33.92 -8.69
N GLY A 441 25.26 -33.47 -9.41
CA GLY A 441 24.83 -34.12 -10.65
C GLY A 441 24.00 -35.40 -10.48
N CYS A 442 23.50 -35.71 -9.28
CA CYS A 442 22.62 -36.86 -9.01
C CYS A 442 21.12 -36.61 -9.28
N GLY A 443 20.74 -35.44 -9.80
CA GLY A 443 19.37 -35.16 -10.24
C GLY A 443 18.39 -34.65 -9.17
N LYS A 444 18.90 -34.05 -8.07
CA LYS A 444 18.08 -33.47 -6.98
C LYS A 444 17.01 -32.49 -7.48
N SER A 445 17.39 -31.52 -8.30
CA SER A 445 16.45 -30.53 -8.84
C SER A 445 15.40 -31.17 -9.77
N VAL A 446 15.78 -32.21 -10.52
CA VAL A 446 14.84 -32.98 -11.36
C VAL A 446 13.82 -33.72 -10.49
N LEU A 447 14.28 -34.28 -9.36
CA LEU A 447 13.40 -34.87 -8.35
C LEU A 447 12.48 -33.80 -7.75
N ALA A 448 13.01 -32.66 -7.28
CA ALA A 448 12.22 -31.59 -6.68
C ALA A 448 11.14 -31.07 -7.64
N LYS A 449 11.49 -30.81 -8.90
CA LYS A 449 10.52 -30.44 -9.95
C LYS A 449 9.43 -31.50 -10.11
N TYR A 450 9.81 -32.77 -10.21
CA TYR A 450 8.85 -33.87 -10.34
C TYR A 450 7.91 -33.99 -9.11
N LEU A 451 8.43 -33.76 -7.90
CA LEU A 451 7.64 -33.78 -6.68
C LEU A 451 6.58 -32.67 -6.69
N VAL A 452 6.99 -31.46 -7.06
CA VAL A 452 6.11 -30.28 -7.13
C VAL A 452 5.05 -30.44 -8.22
N ASP A 453 5.44 -30.84 -9.44
CA ASP A 453 4.54 -30.87 -10.59
C ASP A 453 3.60 -32.08 -10.61
N HIS A 454 4.00 -33.20 -9.98
CA HIS A 454 3.29 -34.48 -10.12
C HIS A 454 3.09 -35.24 -8.81
N ALA A 455 4.16 -35.58 -8.08
CA ALA A 455 4.04 -36.56 -6.99
C ALA A 455 3.25 -36.04 -5.78
N LEU A 456 3.56 -34.83 -5.30
CA LEU A 456 2.89 -34.22 -4.15
C LEU A 456 1.43 -33.85 -4.46
N PRO A 457 1.10 -33.24 -5.63
CA PRO A 457 -0.30 -33.00 -6.00
C PRO A 457 -1.13 -34.28 -6.11
N GLN A 458 -0.58 -35.36 -6.68
CA GLN A 458 -1.26 -36.66 -6.77
C GLN A 458 -1.53 -37.26 -5.38
N SER A 459 -0.57 -37.14 -4.46
CA SER A 459 -0.73 -37.60 -3.08
C SER A 459 -1.78 -36.77 -2.33
N ALA A 460 -1.75 -35.44 -2.48
CA ALA A 460 -2.73 -34.53 -1.88
C ALA A 460 -4.15 -34.82 -2.37
N ALA A 461 -4.32 -35.02 -3.68
CA ALA A 461 -5.61 -35.38 -4.27
C ALA A 461 -6.14 -36.73 -3.76
N ALA A 462 -5.26 -37.70 -3.49
CA ALA A 462 -5.63 -39.00 -2.94
C ALA A 462 -6.01 -38.93 -1.45
N ALA A 463 -5.43 -38.02 -0.67
CA ALA A 463 -5.67 -37.86 0.76
C ALA A 463 -6.96 -37.10 1.11
N ALA A 464 -7.59 -36.42 0.13
CA ALA A 464 -8.79 -35.58 0.32
C ALA A 464 -8.64 -34.50 1.41
N THR A 465 -7.41 -34.07 1.70
CA THR A 465 -7.06 -33.01 2.65
C THR A 465 -6.72 -31.71 1.92
N THR A 466 -7.11 -30.56 2.47
CA THR A 466 -6.68 -29.24 1.99
C THR A 466 -5.16 -29.13 2.15
N THR A 467 -4.44 -29.21 1.04
CA THR A 467 -2.97 -29.22 1.02
C THR A 467 -2.47 -28.17 0.07
N THR A 468 -1.64 -27.25 0.56
CA THR A 468 -1.02 -26.19 -0.24
C THR A 468 0.45 -26.53 -0.48
N ILE A 469 0.89 -26.50 -1.73
CA ILE A 469 2.26 -26.87 -2.11
C ILE A 469 2.97 -25.62 -2.59
N CYS A 470 4.01 -25.22 -1.88
CA CYS A 470 4.84 -24.07 -2.20
C CYS A 470 6.26 -24.54 -2.49
N TYR A 471 6.97 -23.84 -3.38
CA TYR A 471 8.34 -24.20 -3.73
C TYR A 471 9.21 -23.00 -4.00
N PHE A 472 10.52 -23.19 -3.85
CA PHE A 472 11.53 -22.22 -4.24
C PHE A 472 12.83 -22.94 -4.62
N PHE A 473 13.46 -22.51 -5.70
CA PHE A 473 14.67 -23.13 -6.24
C PHE A 473 15.80 -22.12 -6.12
N PHE A 474 16.66 -22.32 -5.12
CA PHE A 474 17.78 -21.42 -4.89
C PHE A 474 18.73 -21.43 -6.09
N LYS A 475 19.22 -20.24 -6.44
CA LYS A 475 20.21 -20.07 -7.49
C LYS A 475 21.26 -19.05 -7.05
N ASP A 476 22.51 -19.49 -7.03
CA ASP A 476 23.65 -18.65 -6.66
C ASP A 476 23.69 -17.36 -7.53
N GLN A 477 24.00 -16.23 -6.89
CA GLN A 477 24.08 -14.87 -7.46
C GLN A 477 22.77 -14.21 -7.98
N ASP A 478 21.61 -14.90 -8.03
CA ASP A 478 20.36 -14.29 -8.55
C ASP A 478 19.13 -14.56 -7.68
N GLN A 479 18.95 -15.80 -7.21
CA GLN A 479 17.83 -16.23 -6.36
C GLN A 479 18.36 -16.95 -5.11
N ASN A 480 19.20 -16.26 -4.34
CA ASN A 480 19.95 -16.86 -3.23
C ASN A 480 19.57 -16.32 -1.82
N THR A 481 18.60 -15.40 -1.72
CA THR A 481 18.22 -14.77 -0.43
C THR A 481 16.97 -15.39 0.19
N VAL A 482 16.88 -15.35 1.53
CA VAL A 482 15.70 -15.86 2.27
C VAL A 482 14.49 -14.99 2.02
N ARG A 483 14.70 -13.68 1.91
CA ARG A 483 13.67 -12.71 1.52
C ARG A 483 12.96 -13.10 0.22
N GLN A 484 13.72 -13.44 -0.83
CA GLN A 484 13.14 -13.90 -2.10
C GLN A 484 12.34 -15.19 -1.93
N ALA A 485 12.86 -16.14 -1.15
CA ALA A 485 12.15 -17.38 -0.85
C ALA A 485 10.81 -17.11 -0.16
N LEU A 486 10.79 -16.29 0.89
CA LEU A 486 9.57 -15.95 1.63
C LEU A 486 8.53 -15.24 0.75
N CYS A 487 8.95 -14.25 -0.03
CA CYS A 487 8.06 -13.58 -0.97
C CYS A 487 7.43 -14.58 -1.96
N ALA A 488 8.22 -15.48 -2.55
CA ALA A 488 7.71 -16.51 -3.45
C ALA A 488 6.76 -17.51 -2.75
N LEU A 489 7.07 -17.92 -1.52
CA LEU A 489 6.24 -18.83 -0.74
C LEU A 489 4.91 -18.18 -0.36
N LEU A 490 4.93 -16.93 0.13
CA LEU A 490 3.73 -16.15 0.49
C LEU A 490 2.85 -15.89 -0.74
N HIS A 491 3.46 -15.49 -1.86
CA HIS A 491 2.74 -15.33 -3.13
C HIS A 491 2.02 -16.63 -3.54
N GLN A 492 2.67 -17.79 -3.42
CA GLN A 492 2.06 -19.09 -3.72
C GLN A 492 0.99 -19.51 -2.71
N LEU A 493 1.19 -19.23 -1.42
CA LEU A 493 0.23 -19.50 -0.35
C LEU A 493 -1.07 -18.72 -0.62
N PHE A 494 -0.98 -17.42 -0.88
CA PHE A 494 -2.14 -16.58 -1.14
C PHE A 494 -2.78 -16.90 -2.49
N ALA A 495 -2.01 -17.27 -3.51
CA ALA A 495 -2.57 -17.69 -4.81
C ALA A 495 -3.39 -18.98 -4.69
N GLN A 496 -2.96 -19.94 -3.85
CA GLN A 496 -3.67 -21.22 -3.65
C GLN A 496 -4.77 -21.12 -2.58
N ASN A 497 -4.63 -20.21 -1.62
CA ASN A 497 -5.61 -19.95 -0.56
C ASN A 497 -5.73 -18.43 -0.28
N PRO A 498 -6.54 -17.71 -1.09
CA PRO A 498 -6.66 -16.25 -1.01
C PRO A 498 -7.12 -15.73 0.35
N ALA A 499 -7.89 -16.51 1.11
CA ALA A 499 -8.39 -16.12 2.42
C ALA A 499 -7.28 -15.87 3.46
N LEU A 500 -6.06 -16.35 3.22
CA LEU A 500 -4.93 -16.16 4.13
C LEU A 500 -4.27 -14.78 3.99
N ILE A 501 -4.62 -14.01 2.95
CA ILE A 501 -4.01 -12.70 2.69
C ILE A 501 -4.29 -11.67 3.78
N GLU A 502 -5.35 -11.87 4.59
CA GLU A 502 -5.67 -11.03 5.73
C GLU A 502 -4.49 -10.90 6.72
N HIS A 503 -3.61 -11.90 6.82
CA HIS A 503 -2.43 -11.87 7.69
C HIS A 503 -1.35 -10.89 7.21
N ALA A 504 -1.36 -10.55 5.91
CA ALA A 504 -0.44 -9.59 5.31
C ALA A 504 -0.98 -8.14 5.38
N VAL A 505 -2.29 -7.94 5.49
CA VAL A 505 -2.93 -6.60 5.49
C VAL A 505 -2.39 -5.66 6.58
N PRO A 506 -2.20 -6.09 7.86
CA PRO A 506 -1.71 -5.20 8.91
C PRO A 506 -0.25 -4.77 8.69
N GLU A 507 0.59 -5.69 8.24
CA GLU A 507 2.01 -5.40 7.99
C GLU A 507 2.16 -4.52 6.74
N TYR A 508 1.35 -4.76 5.70
CA TYR A 508 1.30 -3.91 4.51
C TYR A 508 0.76 -2.51 4.80
N ALA A 509 -0.21 -2.37 5.71
CA ALA A 509 -0.70 -1.06 6.13
C ALA A 509 0.37 -0.22 6.85
N ARG A 510 1.38 -0.86 7.46
CA ARG A 510 2.50 -0.20 8.13
C ARG A 510 3.63 0.15 7.16
N ASP A 511 4.06 -0.82 6.36
CA ASP A 511 5.29 -0.73 5.57
C ASP A 511 5.04 -0.49 4.07
N GLY A 512 3.78 -0.56 3.61
CA GLY A 512 3.41 -0.40 2.20
C GLY A 512 4.14 -1.38 1.29
N SER A 513 4.55 -0.92 0.11
CA SER A 513 5.36 -1.69 -0.84
C SER A 513 6.74 -2.06 -0.30
N GLN A 514 7.25 -1.39 0.74
CA GLN A 514 8.54 -1.70 1.36
C GLN A 514 8.51 -2.97 2.22
N LEU A 515 7.33 -3.57 2.46
CA LEU A 515 7.17 -4.82 3.20
C LEU A 515 8.07 -5.95 2.67
N VAL A 516 8.33 -5.99 1.36
CA VAL A 516 9.18 -7.00 0.71
C VAL A 516 10.65 -6.92 1.09
N HIS A 517 11.08 -5.82 1.73
CA HIS A 517 12.44 -5.62 2.24
C HIS A 517 12.55 -5.90 3.74
N ALA A 518 11.43 -6.08 4.45
CA ALA A 518 11.39 -6.36 5.88
C ALA A 518 11.33 -7.88 6.15
N THR A 519 12.48 -8.56 6.12
CA THR A 519 12.59 -10.03 6.26
C THR A 519 11.89 -10.56 7.52
N GLU A 520 11.98 -9.87 8.66
CA GLU A 520 11.28 -10.27 9.90
C GLU A 520 9.75 -10.19 9.76
N SER A 521 9.23 -9.16 9.10
CA SER A 521 7.80 -9.02 8.82
C SER A 521 7.31 -10.14 7.91
N LEU A 522 8.09 -10.51 6.88
CA LEU A 522 7.78 -11.64 6.00
C LEU A 522 7.71 -12.97 6.77
N TRP A 523 8.67 -13.22 7.68
CA TRP A 523 8.63 -14.40 8.55
C TRP A 523 7.40 -14.41 9.45
N ARG A 524 7.03 -13.26 10.02
CA ARG A 524 5.84 -13.12 10.87
C ARG A 524 4.54 -13.42 10.11
N ILE A 525 4.42 -12.92 8.88
CA ILE A 525 3.27 -13.22 8.01
C ILE A 525 3.23 -14.72 7.70
N PHE A 526 4.39 -15.31 7.34
CA PHE A 526 4.48 -16.73 7.02
C PHE A 526 4.11 -17.62 8.22
N ASP A 527 4.63 -17.33 9.41
CA ASP A 527 4.32 -18.08 10.63
C ASP A 527 2.84 -18.02 11.00
N ARG A 528 2.23 -16.81 10.97
CA ARG A 528 0.77 -16.64 11.18
C ARG A 528 -0.05 -17.42 10.16
N THR A 529 0.36 -17.36 8.89
CA THR A 529 -0.33 -18.03 7.78
C THR A 529 -0.31 -19.55 7.93
N VAL A 530 0.83 -20.13 8.30
CA VAL A 530 0.99 -21.60 8.40
C VAL A 530 0.35 -22.17 9.68
N ARG A 531 0.21 -21.36 10.74
CA ARG A 531 -0.52 -21.74 11.97
C ARG A 531 -2.04 -21.62 11.82
N ASP A 532 -2.53 -20.95 10.80
CA ASP A 532 -3.97 -20.79 10.54
C ASP A 532 -4.63 -22.14 10.21
N ALA A 533 -5.73 -22.46 10.88
CA ALA A 533 -6.46 -23.70 10.64
C ALA A 533 -6.98 -23.82 9.19
N ARG A 534 -7.24 -22.69 8.51
CA ARG A 534 -7.69 -22.62 7.11
C ARG A 534 -6.58 -22.99 6.12
N ALA A 535 -5.31 -22.88 6.50
CA ALA A 535 -4.18 -23.21 5.64
C ALA A 535 -4.10 -24.72 5.33
N GLY A 536 -4.70 -25.58 6.17
CA GLY A 536 -4.64 -27.02 5.98
C GLY A 536 -3.23 -27.56 6.21
N THR A 537 -2.78 -28.48 5.36
CA THR A 537 -1.38 -28.96 5.37
C THR A 537 -0.56 -28.13 4.37
N VAL A 538 0.48 -27.46 4.83
CA VAL A 538 1.38 -26.71 3.95
C VAL A 538 2.62 -27.56 3.69
N ILE A 539 2.93 -27.83 2.43
CA ILE A 539 4.15 -28.52 2.00
C ILE A 539 5.05 -27.52 1.29
N VAL A 540 6.25 -27.30 1.82
CA VAL A 540 7.26 -26.42 1.24
C VAL A 540 8.41 -27.25 0.68
N VAL A 541 8.77 -27.01 -0.59
CA VAL A 541 9.93 -27.65 -1.24
C VAL A 541 10.99 -26.58 -1.51
N LEU A 542 12.12 -26.65 -0.81
CA LEU A 542 13.28 -25.78 -1.06
C LEU A 542 14.37 -26.61 -1.74
N ASP A 543 14.64 -26.30 -3.01
CA ASP A 543 15.70 -26.97 -3.79
C ASP A 543 17.01 -26.18 -3.72
N ALA A 544 18.13 -26.93 -3.66
CA ALA A 544 19.49 -26.41 -3.71
C ALA A 544 19.84 -25.41 -2.59
N LEU A 545 19.56 -25.77 -1.32
CA LEU A 545 19.95 -24.95 -0.16
C LEU A 545 21.44 -24.60 -0.13
N ASP A 546 22.30 -25.40 -0.78
CA ASP A 546 23.72 -25.10 -0.98
C ASP A 546 24.00 -23.86 -1.85
N GLU A 547 23.00 -23.34 -2.56
CA GLU A 547 23.08 -22.11 -3.34
C GLU A 547 22.41 -20.90 -2.64
N CYS A 548 22.03 -21.03 -1.36
CA CYS A 548 21.61 -19.91 -0.52
C CYS A 548 22.83 -19.12 -0.02
N ALA A 549 22.70 -17.79 0.08
CA ALA A 549 23.78 -16.93 0.57
C ALA A 549 24.18 -17.33 2.00
N GLU A 550 25.49 -17.38 2.29
CA GLU A 550 26.02 -17.96 3.52
C GLU A 550 25.60 -17.20 4.80
N ASP A 551 25.50 -15.88 4.69
CA ASP A 551 24.99 -14.95 5.71
C ASP A 551 23.50 -15.17 5.99
N GLU A 552 22.70 -15.34 4.94
CA GLU A 552 21.25 -15.58 5.03
C GLU A 552 20.90 -17.01 5.48
N PHE A 553 21.74 -17.99 5.16
CA PHE A 553 21.50 -19.40 5.44
C PHE A 553 21.39 -19.69 6.94
N LYS A 554 22.25 -19.05 7.76
CA LYS A 554 22.19 -19.21 9.22
C LYS A 554 20.87 -18.72 9.79
N ASP A 555 20.38 -17.58 9.29
CA ASP A 555 19.08 -17.05 9.68
C ASP A 555 17.94 -17.94 9.24
N LEU A 556 17.98 -18.51 8.02
CA LEU A 556 16.99 -19.49 7.58
C LEU A 556 16.90 -20.68 8.55
N ILE A 557 18.05 -21.28 8.89
CA ILE A 557 18.09 -22.45 9.78
C ILE A 557 17.62 -22.10 11.19
N ARG A 558 18.00 -20.93 11.71
CA ARG A 558 17.53 -20.44 13.02
C ARG A 558 16.00 -20.32 13.07
N HIS A 559 15.39 -19.67 12.07
CA HIS A 559 13.93 -19.54 12.04
C HIS A 559 13.22 -20.89 11.84
N LEU A 560 13.80 -21.80 11.05
CA LEU A 560 13.27 -23.16 10.93
C LEU A 560 13.33 -23.89 12.28
N LYS A 561 14.42 -23.75 13.05
CA LYS A 561 14.51 -24.29 14.43
C LYS A 561 13.41 -23.71 15.32
N ASP A 562 13.28 -22.39 15.36
CA ASP A 562 12.28 -21.69 16.18
C ASP A 562 10.83 -22.12 15.86
N GLN A 563 10.54 -22.48 14.59
CA GLN A 563 9.22 -22.98 14.19
C GLN A 563 8.91 -24.39 14.72
N PHE A 564 9.92 -25.22 14.91
CA PHE A 564 9.78 -26.62 15.34
C PHE A 564 10.21 -26.88 16.80
N ASP A 565 10.78 -25.88 17.47
CA ASP A 565 11.19 -26.01 18.87
C ASP A 565 9.97 -26.08 19.82
N GLY A 566 10.07 -26.98 20.79
CA GLY A 566 8.96 -27.45 21.62
C GLY A 566 8.56 -26.46 22.71
N GLY A 567 7.79 -25.43 22.36
CA GLY A 567 6.93 -24.77 23.34
C GLY A 567 5.93 -25.74 23.95
N ASP A 568 5.52 -25.51 25.21
CA ASP A 568 4.56 -26.34 25.94
C ASP A 568 3.33 -26.63 25.05
N PRO A 569 3.03 -27.90 24.69
CA PRO A 569 1.91 -28.24 23.81
C PRO A 569 0.54 -27.81 24.35
N ALA A 570 0.50 -27.34 25.60
CA ALA A 570 -0.67 -26.70 26.20
C ALA A 570 -0.94 -25.26 25.74
N GLN A 571 0.03 -24.55 25.14
CA GLN A 571 -0.08 -23.11 24.86
C GLN A 571 -0.36 -22.76 23.38
N ALA A 572 -0.03 -23.62 22.40
CA ALA A 572 -0.42 -23.44 20.99
C ALA A 572 -0.34 -24.75 20.18
N PRO A 573 -1.25 -25.00 19.21
CA PRO A 573 -1.15 -26.14 18.30
C PRO A 573 0.07 -26.01 17.38
N ARG A 574 0.81 -27.11 17.17
CA ARG A 574 1.95 -27.16 16.25
C ARG A 574 1.50 -26.85 14.80
N PRO A 575 2.30 -26.11 14.01
CA PRO A 575 1.98 -25.82 12.62
C PRO A 575 1.89 -27.10 11.79
N LYS A 576 0.91 -27.16 10.87
CA LYS A 576 0.75 -28.30 9.94
C LYS A 576 1.67 -28.17 8.73
N LEU A 577 2.97 -27.98 8.99
CA LEU A 577 4.00 -27.66 8.00
C LEU A 577 4.91 -28.87 7.72
N LYS A 578 5.06 -29.23 6.45
CA LYS A 578 6.03 -30.22 5.97
C LYS A 578 7.05 -29.53 5.09
N LEU A 579 8.35 -29.61 5.41
CA LEU A 579 9.41 -29.06 4.56
C LEU A 579 10.23 -30.18 3.92
N LEU A 580 10.48 -30.09 2.62
CA LEU A 580 11.43 -30.94 1.92
C LEU A 580 12.58 -30.06 1.42
N LEU A 581 13.78 -30.35 1.91
CA LEU A 581 14.96 -29.54 1.72
C LEU A 581 15.96 -30.36 0.90
N THR A 582 16.39 -29.88 -0.27
CA THR A 582 17.47 -30.53 -1.03
C THR A 582 18.77 -29.76 -0.86
N SER A 583 19.88 -30.48 -0.71
CA SER A 583 21.21 -29.87 -0.62
C SER A 583 22.32 -30.82 -1.07
N ARG A 584 23.54 -30.31 -1.19
CA ARG A 584 24.76 -31.13 -1.24
C ARG A 584 25.18 -31.52 0.17
N PRO A 585 25.90 -32.65 0.34
CA PRO A 585 26.35 -33.12 1.65
C PRO A 585 27.58 -32.35 2.16
N TYR A 586 27.57 -31.01 2.04
CA TYR A 586 28.66 -30.18 2.56
C TYR A 586 28.58 -30.12 4.08
N GLU A 587 29.71 -30.33 4.73
CA GLU A 587 29.80 -30.32 6.20
C GLU A 587 29.31 -28.99 6.78
N GLN A 588 29.58 -27.86 6.11
CA GLN A 588 29.08 -26.55 6.56
C GLN A 588 27.55 -26.44 6.59
N ILE A 589 26.85 -27.18 5.73
CA ILE A 589 25.39 -27.16 5.65
C ILE A 589 24.80 -28.19 6.60
N VAL A 590 25.30 -29.43 6.52
CA VAL A 590 24.81 -30.55 7.32
C VAL A 590 25.03 -30.29 8.80
N SER A 591 26.19 -29.74 9.20
CA SER A 591 26.49 -29.41 10.60
C SER A 591 25.56 -28.37 11.22
N GLN A 592 24.93 -27.48 10.43
CA GLN A 592 23.95 -26.53 10.97
C GLN A 592 22.67 -27.23 11.46
N PHE A 593 22.39 -28.42 10.94
CA PHE A 593 21.31 -29.27 11.41
C PHE A 593 21.74 -30.21 12.56
N ASP A 594 23.05 -30.32 12.85
CA ASP A 594 23.68 -31.15 13.92
C ASP A 594 24.01 -30.35 15.22
N GLY A 595 23.52 -29.11 15.38
CA GLY A 595 23.79 -28.27 16.57
C GLY A 595 23.01 -28.68 17.85
N ASP A 596 23.18 -27.95 18.96
CA ASP A 596 22.73 -28.23 20.36
C ASP A 596 21.26 -28.69 20.61
N GLN A 597 20.39 -28.74 19.59
CA GLN A 597 18.98 -29.17 19.67
C GLN A 597 18.60 -30.34 18.73
N ASP A 598 19.57 -31.03 18.10
CA ASP A 598 19.43 -32.28 17.34
C ASP A 598 18.18 -32.38 16.41
N LEU A 599 18.04 -31.44 15.44
CA LEU A 599 16.98 -31.50 14.43
C LEU A 599 17.02 -32.79 13.59
N LEU A 600 18.23 -33.34 13.35
CA LEU A 600 18.41 -34.57 12.59
C LEU A 600 18.07 -35.83 13.38
N ASP A 601 18.05 -35.77 14.71
CA ASP A 601 17.52 -36.87 15.54
C ASP A 601 15.99 -36.82 15.60
N ALA A 602 15.40 -35.63 15.50
CA ALA A 602 13.95 -35.42 15.47
C ALA A 602 13.32 -35.76 14.10
N PHE A 603 14.07 -35.60 12.99
CA PHE A 603 13.52 -35.73 11.64
C PHE A 603 14.41 -36.52 10.67
N PRO A 604 13.82 -37.33 9.77
CA PRO A 604 14.58 -38.24 8.92
C PRO A 604 15.50 -37.53 7.91
N HIS A 605 16.76 -37.95 7.84
CA HIS A 605 17.71 -37.60 6.78
C HIS A 605 17.76 -38.67 5.69
N VAL A 606 17.78 -38.27 4.41
CA VAL A 606 18.00 -39.18 3.28
C VAL A 606 19.23 -38.71 2.51
N HIS A 607 20.32 -39.46 2.63
CA HIS A 607 21.53 -39.24 1.84
C HIS A 607 21.54 -40.13 0.60
N ILE A 608 21.94 -39.54 -0.52
CA ILE A 608 21.92 -40.14 -1.85
C ILE A 608 23.36 -40.17 -2.35
N PRO A 609 24.05 -41.31 -2.18
CA PRO A 609 25.43 -41.39 -2.58
C PRO A 609 25.50 -41.52 -4.11
N GLY A 610 26.53 -40.98 -4.76
CA GLY A 610 26.69 -41.02 -6.22
C GLY A 610 26.74 -42.44 -6.80
N GLU A 611 26.78 -42.55 -8.14
CA GLU A 611 26.78 -43.85 -8.86
C GLU A 611 27.85 -44.83 -8.34
N GLU A 612 28.97 -44.34 -7.82
CA GLU A 612 30.05 -45.16 -7.27
C GLU A 612 29.63 -46.05 -6.09
N GLN A 613 28.57 -45.65 -5.38
CA GLN A 613 28.12 -46.24 -4.13
C GLN A 613 26.67 -46.75 -4.21
N SER A 614 25.98 -46.55 -5.35
CA SER A 614 24.57 -46.96 -5.55
C SER A 614 24.30 -47.56 -6.93
N ASP A 615 24.14 -48.90 -6.97
CA ASP A 615 23.73 -49.65 -8.15
C ASP A 615 22.35 -49.21 -8.71
N ALA A 616 21.48 -48.69 -7.83
CA ALA A 616 20.16 -48.18 -8.21
C ALA A 616 20.28 -46.92 -9.10
N ILE A 617 21.15 -45.98 -8.71
CA ILE A 617 21.38 -44.75 -9.49
C ILE A 617 22.07 -45.07 -10.82
N GLY A 618 23.04 -46.00 -10.83
CA GLY A 618 23.66 -46.45 -12.08
C GLY A 618 22.65 -47.09 -13.06
N SER A 619 21.68 -47.85 -12.54
CA SER A 619 20.59 -48.41 -13.33
C SER A 619 19.67 -47.33 -13.91
N GLU A 620 19.38 -46.26 -13.17
CA GLU A 620 18.59 -45.13 -13.65
C GLU A 620 19.34 -44.28 -14.68
N VAL A 621 20.63 -44.05 -14.49
CA VAL A 621 21.52 -43.41 -15.47
C VAL A 621 21.49 -44.15 -16.81
N ASN A 622 21.50 -45.48 -16.77
CA ASN A 622 21.39 -46.31 -17.99
C ASN A 622 20.08 -46.04 -18.76
N LEU A 623 18.95 -45.84 -18.07
CA LEU A 623 17.67 -45.50 -18.70
C LEU A 623 17.76 -44.16 -19.42
N VAL A 624 18.40 -43.16 -18.82
CA VAL A 624 18.56 -41.83 -19.43
C VAL A 624 19.45 -41.89 -20.67
N ILE A 625 20.56 -42.64 -20.63
CA ILE A 625 21.42 -42.86 -21.81
C ILE A 625 20.62 -43.51 -22.94
N GLN A 626 19.89 -44.59 -22.65
CA GLN A 626 19.08 -45.29 -23.64
C GLN A 626 18.00 -44.38 -24.25
N TYR A 627 17.32 -43.59 -23.41
CA TYR A 627 16.33 -42.61 -23.83
C TYR A 627 16.92 -41.54 -24.76
N ARG A 628 18.06 -40.93 -24.38
CA ARG A 628 18.73 -39.90 -25.18
C ARG A 628 19.26 -40.46 -26.50
N VAL A 629 19.95 -41.61 -26.50
CA VAL A 629 20.42 -42.26 -27.74
C VAL A 629 19.25 -42.60 -28.69
N LYS A 630 18.09 -43.03 -28.16
CA LYS A 630 16.90 -43.34 -28.97
C LYS A 630 16.36 -42.12 -29.73
N ARG A 631 16.48 -40.91 -29.15
CA ARG A 631 16.06 -39.65 -29.78
C ARG A 631 17.02 -39.17 -30.86
N MET A 632 18.27 -39.61 -30.84
CA MET A 632 19.25 -39.26 -31.88
C MET A 632 18.88 -39.89 -33.23
N LYS A 633 18.97 -39.10 -34.30
CA LYS A 633 18.76 -39.55 -35.70
C LYS A 633 19.96 -40.36 -36.20
N LEU A 634 20.08 -41.61 -35.73
CA LEU A 634 21.16 -42.56 -36.05
C LEU A 634 20.62 -43.90 -36.62
N PRO A 635 21.36 -44.56 -37.54
CA PRO A 635 21.05 -45.93 -37.98
C PRO A 635 21.03 -46.93 -36.82
N ALA A 636 20.20 -47.98 -36.92
CA ALA A 636 20.00 -48.94 -35.81
C ALA A 636 21.30 -49.59 -35.31
N GLN A 637 22.21 -50.00 -36.21
CA GLN A 637 23.49 -50.63 -35.84
C GLN A 637 24.44 -49.64 -35.13
N VAL A 638 24.43 -48.37 -35.55
CA VAL A 638 25.23 -47.30 -34.94
C VAL A 638 24.69 -46.94 -33.57
N ARG A 639 23.36 -46.95 -33.42
CA ARG A 639 22.66 -46.69 -32.17
C ARG A 639 23.00 -47.72 -31.10
N VAL A 640 22.89 -49.01 -31.43
CA VAL A 640 23.23 -50.11 -30.51
C VAL A 640 24.68 -50.00 -30.04
N ARG A 641 25.63 -49.81 -30.98
CA ARG A 641 27.05 -49.69 -30.64
C ARG A 641 27.36 -48.47 -29.78
N LEU A 642 26.71 -47.33 -30.02
CA LEU A 642 26.86 -46.14 -29.20
C LEU A 642 26.31 -46.37 -27.78
N THR A 643 25.12 -46.98 -27.66
CA THR A 643 24.54 -47.37 -26.38
C THR A 643 25.47 -48.28 -25.60
N ASP A 644 25.92 -49.40 -26.18
CA ASP A 644 26.76 -50.39 -25.49
C ASP A 644 28.05 -49.75 -24.96
N ASN A 645 28.67 -48.86 -25.73
CA ASN A 645 29.89 -48.20 -25.33
C ASN A 645 29.68 -47.12 -24.26
N LEU A 646 28.60 -46.32 -24.32
CA LEU A 646 28.28 -45.34 -23.27
C LEU A 646 27.86 -46.03 -21.96
N LEU A 647 27.26 -47.22 -22.05
CA LEU A 647 26.93 -48.04 -20.89
C LEU A 647 28.17 -48.67 -20.23
N ALA A 648 29.28 -48.79 -20.96
CA ALA A 648 30.54 -49.35 -20.46
C ALA A 648 31.42 -48.35 -19.69
N VAL A 649 31.09 -47.05 -19.72
CA VAL A 649 31.80 -46.01 -18.96
C VAL A 649 31.38 -46.08 -17.49
N SER A 650 32.35 -46.12 -16.58
CA SER A 650 32.14 -46.06 -15.12
C SER A 650 32.13 -44.61 -14.61
N HIS A 651 31.50 -44.34 -13.46
CA HIS A 651 31.51 -43.03 -12.75
C HIS A 651 30.79 -41.88 -13.49
N ARG A 652 29.58 -42.14 -13.99
CA ARG A 652 28.73 -41.23 -14.77
C ARG A 652 27.74 -40.50 -13.86
N THR A 653 27.64 -39.19 -14.06
CA THR A 653 26.59 -38.35 -13.46
C THR A 653 25.61 -37.86 -14.53
N TYR A 654 24.43 -37.38 -14.14
CA TYR A 654 23.50 -36.78 -15.12
C TYR A 654 24.12 -35.58 -15.83
N LEU A 655 24.96 -34.82 -15.13
CA LEU A 655 25.73 -33.71 -15.71
C LEU A 655 26.75 -34.19 -16.75
N TRP A 656 27.47 -35.29 -16.49
CA TRP A 656 28.36 -35.90 -17.46
C TRP A 656 27.60 -36.34 -18.73
N ILE A 657 26.45 -36.98 -18.57
CA ILE A 657 25.58 -37.38 -19.69
C ILE A 657 25.20 -36.15 -20.50
N TYR A 658 24.75 -35.07 -19.85
CA TYR A 658 24.40 -33.83 -20.53
C TYR A 658 25.55 -33.31 -21.40
N MET A 659 26.76 -33.22 -20.84
CA MET A 659 27.95 -32.72 -21.54
C MET A 659 28.39 -33.63 -22.69
N VAL A 660 28.32 -34.95 -22.52
CA VAL A 660 28.69 -35.92 -23.57
C VAL A 660 27.71 -35.88 -24.73
N PHE A 661 26.40 -35.80 -24.47
CA PHE A 661 25.42 -35.74 -25.54
C PHE A 661 25.50 -34.41 -26.31
N ASP A 662 25.72 -33.29 -25.64
CA ASP A 662 25.99 -32.02 -26.33
C ASP A 662 27.26 -32.12 -27.19
N HIS A 663 28.35 -32.71 -26.67
CA HIS A 663 29.56 -32.93 -27.46
C HIS A 663 29.32 -33.81 -28.68
N LEU A 664 28.52 -34.88 -28.57
CA LEU A 664 28.18 -35.76 -29.69
C LEU A 664 27.24 -35.10 -30.72
N GLU A 665 26.42 -34.13 -30.29
CA GLU A 665 25.52 -33.37 -31.15
C GLU A 665 26.25 -32.21 -31.87
N THR A 666 27.18 -31.56 -31.20
CA THR A 666 27.98 -30.43 -31.71
C THR A 666 29.17 -30.90 -32.56
N GLU A 667 29.94 -31.89 -32.09
CA GLU A 667 31.04 -32.48 -32.84
C GLU A 667 30.53 -33.60 -33.74
N SER A 668 30.23 -33.22 -34.98
CA SER A 668 29.76 -34.16 -35.99
C SER A 668 30.77 -35.33 -36.18
N PHE A 669 30.46 -36.49 -35.61
CA PHE A 669 31.25 -37.70 -35.80
C PHE A 669 30.73 -38.50 -37.01
N LYS A 670 31.60 -39.31 -37.62
CA LYS A 670 31.19 -40.19 -38.72
C LYS A 670 30.21 -41.23 -38.17
N LYS A 671 28.95 -41.19 -38.62
CA LYS A 671 27.85 -42.13 -38.26
C LYS A 671 28.06 -43.56 -38.80
N THR A 672 29.21 -44.14 -38.47
CA THR A 672 29.68 -45.48 -38.84
C THR A 672 30.24 -46.13 -37.59
N ALA A 673 30.32 -47.46 -37.54
CA ALA A 673 30.87 -48.16 -36.38
C ALA A 673 32.27 -47.66 -35.95
N LYS A 674 33.18 -47.48 -36.92
CA LYS A 674 34.53 -46.95 -36.65
C LYS A 674 34.54 -45.48 -36.21
N GLY A 675 33.59 -44.69 -36.72
CA GLY A 675 33.47 -43.29 -36.32
C GLY A 675 32.88 -43.12 -34.92
N VAL A 676 31.99 -44.02 -34.50
CA VAL A 676 31.51 -44.12 -33.11
C VAL A 676 32.68 -44.47 -32.18
N ASP A 677 33.45 -45.51 -32.51
CA ASP A 677 34.59 -45.92 -31.68
C ASP A 677 35.64 -44.79 -31.54
N ALA A 678 35.89 -44.05 -32.63
CA ALA A 678 36.80 -42.90 -32.62
C ALA A 678 36.27 -41.74 -31.77
N ALA A 679 34.96 -41.45 -31.83
CA ALA A 679 34.34 -40.41 -31.03
C ALA A 679 34.34 -40.76 -29.53
N ILE A 680 34.10 -42.04 -29.19
CA ILE A 680 34.15 -42.50 -27.80
C ILE A 680 35.56 -42.45 -27.23
N ALA A 681 36.58 -42.73 -28.04
CA ALA A 681 37.98 -42.64 -27.60
C ALA A 681 38.37 -41.22 -27.16
N THR A 682 37.66 -40.19 -27.63
CA THR A 682 37.88 -38.78 -27.26
C THR A 682 36.91 -38.28 -26.19
N LEU A 683 35.93 -39.08 -25.75
CA LEU A 683 34.98 -38.66 -24.73
C LEU A 683 35.66 -38.51 -23.35
N PRO A 684 35.28 -37.48 -22.57
CA PRO A 684 35.78 -37.33 -21.22
C PRO A 684 35.26 -38.44 -20.32
N LYS A 685 36.07 -38.90 -19.38
CA LYS A 685 35.70 -39.97 -18.42
C LYS A 685 35.12 -39.44 -17.12
N SER A 686 35.20 -38.13 -16.88
CA SER A 686 34.68 -37.45 -15.69
C SER A 686 34.22 -36.03 -16.03
N VAL A 687 33.45 -35.40 -15.12
CA VAL A 687 33.01 -34.00 -15.28
C VAL A 687 34.20 -33.01 -15.33
N PRO A 688 35.22 -33.09 -14.44
CA PRO A 688 36.41 -32.24 -14.55
C PRO A 688 37.17 -32.40 -15.87
N GLU A 689 37.31 -33.64 -16.37
CA GLU A 689 37.94 -33.89 -17.68
C GLU A 689 37.11 -33.31 -18.83
N ALA A 690 35.77 -33.36 -18.72
CA ALA A 690 34.87 -32.75 -19.69
C ALA A 690 35.03 -31.22 -19.72
N TYR A 691 35.14 -30.58 -18.55
CA TYR A 691 35.43 -29.15 -18.45
C TYR A 691 36.79 -28.77 -19.02
N GLU A 692 37.85 -29.52 -18.69
CA GLU A 692 39.18 -29.33 -19.29
C GLU A 692 39.12 -29.43 -20.81
N GLN A 693 38.42 -30.43 -21.37
CA GLN A 693 38.29 -30.59 -22.81
C GLN A 693 37.49 -29.46 -23.47
N ILE A 694 36.44 -28.95 -22.82
CA ILE A 694 35.66 -27.82 -23.34
C ILE A 694 36.52 -26.57 -23.42
N LEU A 695 37.21 -26.22 -22.33
CA LEU A 695 37.99 -24.99 -22.25
C LEU A 695 39.27 -25.04 -23.08
N ASN A 696 39.93 -26.21 -23.16
CA ASN A 696 41.13 -26.40 -24.01
C ASN A 696 40.84 -26.41 -25.52
N LYS A 697 39.58 -26.45 -25.95
CA LYS A 697 39.21 -26.27 -27.38
C LYS A 697 39.21 -24.81 -27.80
N SER A 698 39.15 -23.89 -26.84
CA SER A 698 39.14 -22.46 -27.13
C SER A 698 40.42 -22.06 -27.85
N LYS A 699 40.28 -21.31 -28.95
CA LYS A 699 41.44 -20.76 -29.66
C LYS A 699 42.03 -19.55 -28.94
N ASN A 700 41.28 -18.96 -28.01
CA ASN A 700 41.63 -17.70 -27.35
C ASN A 700 41.54 -17.85 -25.83
N HIS A 701 42.54 -18.51 -25.23
CA HIS A 701 42.58 -18.80 -23.80
C HIS A 701 42.60 -17.53 -22.92
N ARG A 702 43.11 -16.40 -23.44
CA ARG A 702 43.11 -15.11 -22.73
C ARG A 702 41.68 -14.62 -22.49
N GLU A 703 40.89 -14.53 -23.56
CA GLU A 703 39.49 -14.08 -23.48
C GLU A 703 38.62 -15.03 -22.67
N ALA A 704 38.84 -16.34 -22.83
CA ALA A 704 38.16 -17.33 -21.99
C ALA A 704 38.50 -17.14 -20.50
N ARG A 705 39.76 -16.92 -20.13
CA ARG A 705 40.15 -16.66 -18.73
C ARG A 705 39.52 -15.37 -18.19
N LYS A 706 39.53 -14.29 -18.98
CA LYS A 706 38.93 -13.01 -18.61
C LYS A 706 37.42 -13.15 -18.38
N ALA A 707 36.69 -13.76 -19.31
CA ALA A 707 35.25 -14.00 -19.17
C ALA A 707 34.91 -14.84 -17.94
N LEU A 708 35.65 -15.93 -17.70
CA LEU A 708 35.44 -16.79 -16.54
C LEU A 708 35.76 -16.06 -15.22
N ALA A 709 36.83 -15.27 -15.17
CA ALA A 709 37.17 -14.45 -14.00
C ALA A 709 36.07 -13.43 -13.67
N ILE A 710 35.51 -12.77 -14.69
CA ILE A 710 34.39 -11.83 -14.54
C ILE A 710 33.17 -12.55 -13.93
N VAL A 711 32.71 -13.68 -14.50
CA VAL A 711 31.55 -14.41 -13.96
C VAL A 711 31.81 -14.95 -12.54
N LEU A 712 33.05 -15.35 -12.23
CA LEU A 712 33.44 -15.82 -10.89
C LEU A 712 33.29 -14.72 -9.84
N ALA A 713 33.76 -13.50 -10.12
CA ALA A 713 33.76 -12.40 -9.15
C ALA A 713 32.42 -11.64 -9.10
N ALA A 714 31.63 -11.67 -10.18
CA ALA A 714 30.47 -10.81 -10.29
C ALA A 714 29.46 -11.05 -9.15
N ARG A 715 28.95 -9.97 -8.53
CA ARG A 715 27.94 -10.04 -7.46
C ARG A 715 26.55 -10.46 -7.93
N ARG A 716 26.27 -10.25 -9.22
CA ARG A 716 25.08 -10.73 -9.92
C ARG A 716 25.48 -11.15 -11.34
N PRO A 717 24.71 -12.02 -12.01
CA PRO A 717 24.89 -12.31 -13.42
C PRO A 717 24.89 -11.00 -14.23
N LEU A 718 25.91 -10.83 -15.06
CA LEU A 718 26.01 -9.69 -15.97
C LEU A 718 25.13 -9.94 -17.20
N THR A 719 24.52 -8.87 -17.72
CA THR A 719 23.84 -8.91 -19.02
C THR A 719 24.85 -9.12 -20.15
N LEU A 720 24.38 -9.52 -21.33
CA LEU A 720 25.21 -9.67 -22.51
C LEU A 720 25.91 -8.35 -22.86
N SER A 721 25.17 -7.24 -22.81
CA SER A 721 25.73 -5.92 -23.09
C SER A 721 26.76 -5.49 -22.04
N GLU A 722 26.51 -5.75 -20.75
CA GLU A 722 27.49 -5.52 -19.67
C GLU A 722 28.76 -6.34 -19.87
N MET A 723 28.60 -7.64 -20.16
CA MET A 723 29.72 -8.55 -20.40
C MET A 723 30.50 -8.17 -21.67
N ASN A 724 29.81 -7.72 -22.72
CA ASN A 724 30.42 -7.24 -23.97
C ASN A 724 31.32 -6.03 -23.72
N VAL A 725 30.83 -5.05 -22.95
CA VAL A 725 31.63 -3.89 -22.52
C VAL A 725 32.82 -4.34 -21.67
N ALA A 726 32.60 -5.14 -20.61
CA ALA A 726 33.65 -5.60 -19.71
C ALA A 726 34.76 -6.39 -20.43
N MET A 727 34.40 -7.20 -21.42
CA MET A 727 35.38 -7.96 -22.21
C MET A 727 36.24 -7.07 -23.11
N ASN A 728 35.70 -5.95 -23.62
CA ASN A 728 36.40 -5.07 -24.55
C ASN A 728 37.24 -3.96 -23.89
N ILE A 729 37.14 -3.74 -22.59
CA ILE A 729 38.05 -2.83 -21.86
C ILE A 729 39.49 -3.38 -21.87
N GLN A 730 40.45 -2.59 -22.33
CA GLN A 730 41.87 -2.97 -22.47
C GLN A 730 42.77 -2.28 -21.43
N ASP A 731 43.76 -3.03 -20.94
CA ASP A 731 44.70 -2.64 -19.87
C ASP A 731 45.82 -1.67 -20.31
N ASP A 732 46.05 -1.56 -21.63
CA ASP A 732 47.32 -1.04 -22.17
C ASP A 732 47.31 0.49 -22.40
N ASN A 733 46.16 1.17 -22.38
CA ASN A 733 46.00 2.59 -22.78
C ASN A 733 45.19 3.44 -21.77
N VAL A 734 45.61 3.46 -20.51
CA VAL A 734 45.04 4.34 -19.48
C VAL A 734 45.16 5.82 -19.92
N GLY A 735 44.04 6.53 -20.03
CA GLY A 735 44.00 7.97 -20.36
C GLY A 735 44.04 8.34 -21.85
N HIS A 736 43.85 7.39 -22.77
CA HIS A 736 43.80 7.66 -24.23
C HIS A 736 42.58 7.11 -24.97
N ASN A 737 41.73 6.31 -24.32
CA ASN A 737 40.57 5.72 -24.97
C ASN A 737 39.35 6.63 -24.78
N ALA A 738 38.97 7.36 -25.82
CA ALA A 738 37.59 7.83 -25.92
C ALA A 738 36.70 6.60 -26.13
N PHE A 739 35.48 6.61 -25.60
CA PHE A 739 34.52 5.50 -25.74
C PHE A 739 34.35 5.02 -27.20
N ASP A 740 34.56 5.90 -28.19
CA ASP A 740 34.52 5.57 -29.64
C ASP A 740 35.57 4.53 -30.09
N ASP A 741 36.50 4.13 -29.22
CA ASP A 741 37.49 3.06 -29.47
C ASP A 741 37.07 1.67 -28.94
N LEU A 742 35.93 1.52 -28.22
CA LEU A 742 35.44 0.20 -27.80
C LEU A 742 34.82 -0.55 -28.99
N ASP A 743 35.45 -1.67 -29.37
CA ASP A 743 35.01 -2.55 -30.46
C ASP A 743 33.85 -3.46 -30.00
N LEU A 744 32.66 -2.87 -29.82
CA LEU A 744 31.47 -3.59 -29.35
C LEU A 744 30.75 -4.28 -30.50
N GLU A 745 30.45 -5.56 -30.33
CA GLU A 745 29.66 -6.35 -31.26
C GLU A 745 28.16 -6.31 -30.94
N ASP A 746 27.31 -6.82 -31.84
CA ASP A 746 25.91 -7.10 -31.52
C ASP A 746 25.77 -8.19 -30.45
N ASP A 747 24.76 -8.12 -29.59
CA ASP A 747 24.61 -9.05 -28.46
C ASP A 747 24.51 -10.52 -28.89
N GLU A 748 23.91 -10.82 -30.06
CA GLU A 748 23.86 -12.20 -30.56
C GLU A 748 25.19 -12.66 -31.17
N ASP A 749 25.95 -11.77 -31.80
CA ASP A 749 27.30 -12.04 -32.29
C ASP A 749 28.28 -12.24 -31.11
N PHE A 750 28.21 -11.36 -30.10
CA PHE A 750 28.99 -11.46 -28.87
C PHE A 750 28.68 -12.76 -28.12
N LYS A 751 27.40 -13.14 -28.01
CA LYS A 751 26.97 -14.43 -27.45
C LYS A 751 27.56 -15.62 -28.21
N HIS A 752 27.67 -15.53 -29.55
CA HIS A 752 28.35 -16.55 -30.33
C HIS A 752 29.86 -16.61 -30.02
N ASN A 753 30.51 -15.47 -29.83
CA ASN A 753 31.91 -15.39 -29.44
C ASN A 753 32.16 -15.91 -28.02
N LEU A 754 31.33 -15.54 -27.05
CA LEU A 754 31.38 -16.09 -25.69
C LEU A 754 31.23 -17.62 -25.71
N ARG A 755 30.34 -18.12 -26.56
CA ARG A 755 30.15 -19.56 -26.80
C ARG A 755 31.37 -20.21 -27.46
N SER A 756 32.04 -19.51 -28.37
CA SER A 756 33.28 -19.96 -29.01
C SER A 756 34.45 -20.02 -28.03
N TRP A 757 34.53 -19.09 -27.08
CA TRP A 757 35.60 -19.01 -26.08
C TRP A 757 35.42 -19.98 -24.92
N CYS A 758 34.20 -20.08 -24.38
CA CYS A 758 33.93 -20.83 -23.14
C CYS A 758 33.13 -22.12 -23.39
N GLY A 759 32.62 -22.36 -24.61
CA GLY A 759 31.80 -23.53 -24.92
C GLY A 759 30.55 -23.63 -24.05
N LEU A 760 30.22 -24.85 -23.62
CA LEU A 760 29.13 -25.12 -22.67
C LEU A 760 29.37 -24.59 -21.27
N PHE A 761 30.57 -24.12 -20.96
CA PHE A 761 30.94 -23.75 -19.60
C PHE A 761 30.14 -22.53 -19.10
N LEU A 762 29.87 -21.59 -20.01
CA LEU A 762 28.96 -20.46 -19.80
C LEU A 762 27.66 -20.67 -20.58
N SER A 763 26.56 -20.26 -19.96
CA SER A 763 25.22 -20.32 -20.53
C SER A 763 24.55 -18.96 -20.41
N VAL A 764 23.79 -18.58 -21.45
CA VAL A 764 23.09 -17.30 -21.50
C VAL A 764 21.60 -17.53 -21.40
N TYR A 765 20.96 -16.93 -20.39
CA TYR A 765 19.53 -17.02 -20.14
C TYR A 765 18.95 -15.63 -19.92
N HIS A 766 17.86 -15.30 -20.62
CA HIS A 766 17.24 -13.96 -20.56
C HIS A 766 18.25 -12.82 -20.70
N GLY A 767 19.19 -12.97 -21.64
CA GLY A 767 20.24 -11.97 -21.87
C GLY A 767 21.29 -11.87 -20.76
N LYS A 768 21.29 -12.71 -19.72
CA LYS A 768 22.31 -12.73 -18.65
C LYS A 768 23.22 -13.96 -18.74
N VAL A 769 24.47 -13.80 -18.31
CA VAL A 769 25.53 -14.82 -18.40
C VAL A 769 25.72 -15.57 -17.08
N TYR A 770 25.67 -16.90 -17.13
CA TYR A 770 25.81 -17.79 -15.97
C TYR A 770 26.84 -18.88 -16.21
N PHE A 771 27.36 -19.46 -15.12
CA PHE A 771 27.93 -20.80 -15.21
C PHE A 771 26.85 -21.83 -15.57
N LEU A 772 27.25 -22.88 -16.29
CA LEU A 772 26.37 -24.02 -16.57
C LEU A 772 25.82 -24.64 -15.28
N HIS A 773 26.69 -24.77 -14.26
CA HIS A 773 26.38 -25.40 -12.99
C HIS A 773 27.37 -24.94 -11.92
N GLN A 774 27.02 -24.98 -10.64
CA GLN A 774 27.90 -24.52 -9.55
C GLN A 774 29.21 -25.32 -9.46
N THR A 775 29.22 -26.58 -9.90
CA THR A 775 30.45 -27.39 -10.05
C THR A 775 31.47 -26.78 -11.02
N ALA A 776 31.04 -25.93 -11.97
CA ALA A 776 31.96 -25.21 -12.85
C ALA A 776 32.67 -24.06 -12.11
N ARG A 777 31.97 -23.38 -11.18
CA ARG A 777 32.57 -22.39 -10.28
C ARG A 777 33.63 -23.05 -9.38
N GLU A 778 33.26 -24.15 -8.71
CA GLU A 778 34.18 -24.95 -7.88
C GLU A 778 35.38 -25.49 -8.65
N PHE A 779 35.18 -25.96 -9.89
CA PHE A 779 36.25 -26.48 -10.73
C PHE A 779 37.32 -25.42 -11.02
N LEU A 780 36.95 -24.14 -11.14
CA LEU A 780 37.89 -23.06 -11.44
C LEU A 780 38.56 -22.48 -10.20
N LEU A 781 37.83 -22.34 -9.09
CA LEU A 781 38.29 -21.69 -7.87
C LEU A 781 39.40 -22.48 -7.19
N ALA A 782 40.51 -21.82 -6.84
CA ALA A 782 41.63 -22.44 -6.11
C ALA A 782 41.61 -22.05 -4.62
N ASP A 783 41.67 -23.03 -3.71
CA ASP A 783 41.61 -22.85 -2.25
C ASP A 783 42.88 -22.21 -1.63
N GLN A 784 44.02 -22.23 -2.34
CA GLN A 784 45.27 -21.61 -1.87
C GLN A 784 45.96 -20.85 -3.01
N PRO A 785 46.72 -19.78 -2.70
CA PRO A 785 47.62 -19.14 -3.66
C PRO A 785 48.78 -20.09 -3.97
N THR A 786 48.54 -21.11 -4.79
CA THR A 786 49.59 -21.99 -5.27
C THR A 786 50.52 -21.19 -6.16
N SER A 787 51.82 -21.24 -5.88
CA SER A 787 52.86 -20.70 -6.76
C SER A 787 52.59 -21.08 -8.22
N PRO A 788 52.67 -20.14 -9.18
CA PRO A 788 52.25 -20.35 -10.55
C PRO A 788 53.00 -21.54 -11.14
N SER A 789 52.31 -22.67 -11.29
CA SER A 789 52.87 -23.81 -11.99
C SER A 789 52.96 -23.45 -13.49
N PRO A 790 54.06 -23.72 -14.20
CA PRO A 790 54.30 -23.19 -15.54
C PRO A 790 53.44 -23.82 -16.66
N SER A 791 52.46 -24.66 -16.34
CA SER A 791 51.62 -25.29 -17.36
C SER A 791 50.37 -24.44 -17.61
N ASN A 792 50.45 -23.56 -18.60
CA ASN A 792 49.35 -22.74 -19.18
C ASN A 792 48.16 -23.55 -19.77
N LEU A 793 48.00 -24.82 -19.41
CA LEU A 793 47.14 -25.81 -20.08
C LEU A 793 46.18 -26.53 -19.14
N ARG A 794 46.15 -26.21 -17.85
CA ARG A 794 45.21 -26.81 -16.89
C ARG A 794 44.28 -25.73 -16.33
N TRP A 795 42.98 -25.98 -16.41
CA TRP A 795 41.90 -25.08 -15.97
C TRP A 795 41.41 -25.38 -14.56
N HIS A 796 41.56 -26.62 -14.11
CA HIS A 796 41.19 -27.04 -12.76
C HIS A 796 41.96 -26.28 -11.68
N HIS A 797 41.27 -25.62 -10.75
CA HIS A 797 41.82 -24.73 -9.71
C HIS A 797 42.81 -23.70 -10.28
N SER A 798 42.45 -23.05 -11.38
CA SER A 798 43.34 -22.14 -12.10
C SER A 798 43.11 -20.64 -11.84
N ILE A 799 42.01 -20.28 -11.19
CA ILE A 799 41.64 -18.89 -10.88
C ILE A 799 41.40 -18.79 -9.37
N THR A 800 42.12 -17.90 -8.70
CA THR A 800 41.86 -17.57 -7.28
C THR A 800 40.73 -16.55 -7.18
N ALA A 801 39.97 -16.56 -6.08
CA ALA A 801 38.94 -15.55 -5.84
C ALA A 801 39.53 -14.13 -5.92
N ARG A 802 40.66 -13.88 -5.24
CA ARG A 802 41.37 -12.58 -5.31
C ARG A 802 41.70 -12.16 -6.73
N HIS A 803 42.17 -13.06 -7.59
CA HIS A 803 42.46 -12.74 -8.99
C HIS A 803 41.19 -12.38 -9.76
N ALA A 804 40.10 -13.13 -9.57
CA ALA A 804 38.82 -12.82 -10.20
C ALA A 804 38.31 -11.42 -9.79
N HIS A 805 38.37 -11.09 -8.48
CA HIS A 805 38.02 -9.77 -7.98
C HIS A 805 38.98 -8.68 -8.49
N THR A 806 40.27 -8.97 -8.63
CA THR A 806 41.26 -8.04 -9.21
C THR A 806 40.86 -7.66 -10.64
N VAL A 807 40.56 -8.65 -11.49
CA VAL A 807 40.13 -8.42 -12.87
C VAL A 807 38.88 -7.53 -12.91
N LEU A 808 37.86 -7.85 -12.10
CA LEU A 808 36.62 -7.07 -12.13
C LEU A 808 36.77 -5.68 -11.51
N ALA A 809 37.61 -5.52 -10.48
CA ALA A 809 37.96 -4.22 -9.91
C ALA A 809 38.68 -3.33 -10.93
N GLU A 810 39.67 -3.88 -11.65
CA GLU A 810 40.37 -3.17 -12.72
C GLU A 810 39.39 -2.69 -13.79
N LEU A 811 38.49 -3.56 -14.26
CA LEU A 811 37.50 -3.21 -15.27
C LEU A 811 36.54 -2.13 -14.80
N CYS A 812 36.00 -2.23 -13.59
CA CYS A 812 35.08 -1.22 -13.06
C CYS A 812 35.78 0.12 -12.81
N VAL A 813 37.00 0.13 -12.26
CA VAL A 813 37.76 1.36 -12.02
C VAL A 813 38.16 2.03 -13.32
N LEU A 814 38.68 1.27 -14.30
CA LEU A 814 39.02 1.80 -15.62
C LEU A 814 37.79 2.36 -16.32
N TYR A 815 36.67 1.64 -16.27
CA TYR A 815 35.43 2.10 -16.87
C TYR A 815 34.97 3.41 -16.26
N LEU A 816 34.91 3.54 -14.92
CA LEU A 816 34.50 4.77 -14.24
C LEU A 816 35.49 5.93 -14.44
N TYR A 817 36.79 5.63 -14.56
CA TYR A 817 37.82 6.65 -14.73
C TYR A 817 37.84 7.24 -16.14
N ASP A 818 37.76 6.39 -17.17
CA ASP A 818 37.76 6.82 -18.58
C ASP A 818 36.37 7.33 -19.03
N PHE A 819 35.29 7.00 -18.30
CA PHE A 819 33.91 7.41 -18.61
C PHE A 819 33.44 8.56 -17.72
N THR A 820 33.52 9.79 -18.23
CA THR A 820 32.82 10.96 -17.66
C THR A 820 31.89 11.49 -18.75
N PRO A 821 30.57 11.37 -18.63
CA PRO A 821 29.67 11.95 -19.62
C PRO A 821 29.92 13.47 -19.64
N ASP A 822 30.22 14.03 -20.81
CA ASP A 822 30.20 15.49 -21.06
C ASP A 822 28.77 16.09 -20.92
N VAL A 823 27.83 15.33 -20.33
CA VAL A 823 26.42 15.69 -20.19
C VAL A 823 25.90 15.14 -18.85
N VAL A 824 26.13 15.90 -17.79
CA VAL A 824 25.06 16.14 -16.83
C VAL A 824 24.76 17.64 -16.90
N SER A 825 24.00 18.03 -17.93
CA SER A 825 23.37 19.34 -17.98
C SER A 825 22.20 19.37 -16.98
N PHE A 826 22.50 19.42 -15.68
CA PHE A 826 21.63 20.12 -14.75
C PHE A 826 21.98 21.60 -14.88
N THR A 827 21.14 22.34 -15.61
CA THR A 827 21.34 23.76 -15.88
C THR A 827 21.42 24.60 -14.60
N ASP A 828 22.39 25.51 -14.62
CA ASP A 828 22.74 26.60 -13.71
C ASP A 828 21.56 27.31 -12.99
N PRO A 829 21.57 27.48 -11.64
CA PRO A 829 20.43 28.01 -10.89
C PRO A 829 20.45 29.55 -10.69
N THR A 830 21.01 30.34 -11.61
CA THR A 830 21.19 31.79 -11.38
C THR A 830 20.47 32.76 -12.33
N ASP A 831 19.56 32.33 -13.20
CA ASP A 831 18.88 33.30 -14.08
C ASP A 831 17.43 32.93 -14.43
N ALA A 832 16.51 33.07 -13.46
CA ALA A 832 15.10 33.41 -13.68
C ALA A 832 14.40 33.69 -12.33
N SER A 833 14.44 34.95 -11.91
CA SER A 833 13.54 35.48 -10.91
C SER A 833 12.12 35.66 -11.48
N ASP A 834 11.13 35.31 -10.66
CA ASP A 834 9.72 35.73 -10.64
C ASP A 834 8.68 34.68 -11.07
N GLU A 835 8.19 33.99 -10.03
CA GLU A 835 6.84 33.47 -9.74
C GLU A 835 6.12 32.59 -10.79
N TRP A 836 5.67 31.39 -10.38
CA TRP A 836 4.26 30.97 -10.20
C TRP A 836 4.16 29.45 -9.96
N ASP A 837 3.30 29.11 -8.99
CA ASP A 837 2.56 27.86 -8.72
C ASP A 837 3.24 26.58 -8.17
N GLU A 838 2.68 26.12 -7.05
CA GLU A 838 2.84 24.77 -6.47
C GLU A 838 2.61 23.69 -7.55
N PRO A 839 3.46 22.64 -7.65
CA PRO A 839 3.08 21.43 -8.32
C PRO A 839 2.34 20.51 -7.35
N ASP A 840 1.18 20.04 -7.80
CA ASP A 840 0.51 18.83 -7.36
C ASP A 840 1.48 17.64 -7.24
N GLU A 841 1.07 16.65 -6.45
CA GLU A 841 1.66 15.34 -6.17
C GLU A 841 2.57 14.78 -7.29
N PRO A 842 3.68 14.09 -6.96
CA PRO A 842 4.43 13.36 -7.96
C PRO A 842 3.59 12.16 -8.43
N ASP A 843 2.90 12.34 -9.55
CA ASP A 843 2.57 11.24 -10.45
C ASP A 843 3.85 10.43 -10.69
N GLU A 844 3.70 9.11 -10.59
CA GLU A 844 4.71 8.10 -10.91
C GLU A 844 5.39 8.41 -12.26
N PRO A 845 6.65 8.01 -12.47
CA PRO A 845 7.23 8.06 -13.80
C PRO A 845 6.44 7.09 -14.71
N ASP A 846 5.54 7.66 -15.51
CA ASP A 846 5.15 7.11 -16.79
C ASP A 846 6.42 6.99 -17.66
N GLU A 847 7.14 5.87 -17.57
CA GLU A 847 8.06 5.46 -18.62
C GLU A 847 7.25 4.88 -19.78
N LEU A 848 6.74 5.81 -20.58
CA LEU A 848 6.64 5.81 -22.04
C LEU A 848 6.87 4.46 -22.75
N ASP A 849 5.81 4.04 -23.46
CA ASP A 849 5.94 3.41 -24.79
C ASP A 849 7.16 4.01 -25.52
N GLU A 850 8.09 3.18 -26.01
CA GLU A 850 9.06 3.59 -27.03
C GLU A 850 8.30 4.20 -28.21
N PRO A 851 8.33 5.52 -28.45
CA PRO A 851 7.77 6.09 -29.64
C PRO A 851 8.95 6.29 -30.59
N ASP A 852 9.31 5.25 -31.36
CA ASP A 852 10.32 5.32 -32.44
C ASP A 852 11.36 6.43 -32.22
N ALA A 853 12.23 6.26 -31.21
CA ALA A 853 13.19 7.30 -30.85
C ALA A 853 14.10 7.59 -32.06
N PRO A 854 14.39 8.87 -32.34
CA PRO A 854 15.17 9.26 -33.51
C PRO A 854 16.58 8.65 -33.42
N ASP A 855 16.99 7.96 -34.48
CA ASP A 855 18.35 7.43 -34.71
C ASP A 855 19.44 8.29 -34.02
N GLY A 856 20.20 7.73 -33.06
CA GLY A 856 21.55 8.28 -32.79
C GLY A 856 22.28 8.04 -31.47
N TYR A 857 21.66 7.61 -30.36
CA TYR A 857 22.40 7.34 -29.12
C TYR A 857 22.35 5.85 -28.74
N ASP A 858 23.50 5.20 -28.78
CA ASP A 858 23.66 3.76 -28.52
C ASP A 858 23.58 3.47 -27.01
N ASN A 859 22.44 2.96 -26.52
CA ASN A 859 22.24 2.60 -25.11
C ASN A 859 23.20 1.51 -24.60
N ARG A 860 23.92 0.79 -25.48
CA ARG A 860 24.96 -0.18 -25.07
C ARG A 860 26.12 0.47 -24.35
N ARG A 861 26.33 1.78 -24.58
CA ARG A 861 27.50 2.51 -24.08
C ARG A 861 27.54 2.67 -22.56
N ILE A 862 26.37 2.76 -21.94
CA ILE A 862 26.19 2.92 -20.48
C ILE A 862 25.84 1.60 -19.77
N ALA A 863 25.81 0.47 -20.49
CA ALA A 863 25.31 -0.80 -19.95
C ALA A 863 26.07 -1.25 -18.69
N PHE A 864 27.38 -1.03 -18.63
CA PHE A 864 28.24 -1.46 -17.52
C PHE A 864 28.42 -0.40 -16.41
N LEU A 865 27.83 0.80 -16.59
CA LEU A 865 28.01 1.94 -15.70
C LEU A 865 27.40 1.69 -14.32
N ASN A 866 26.13 1.29 -14.28
CA ASN A 866 25.43 1.03 -13.02
C ASN A 866 26.11 -0.08 -12.21
N TYR A 867 26.51 -1.16 -12.89
CA TYR A 867 27.24 -2.25 -12.24
C TYR A 867 28.56 -1.75 -11.64
N SER A 868 29.35 -1.02 -12.43
CA SER A 868 30.65 -0.50 -12.01
C SER A 868 30.51 0.46 -10.83
N ALA A 869 29.61 1.44 -10.92
CA ALA A 869 29.40 2.43 -9.89
C ALA A 869 29.00 1.82 -8.53
N LEU A 870 28.18 0.76 -8.56
CA LEU A 870 27.69 0.10 -7.35
C LEU A 870 28.65 -0.92 -6.73
N HIS A 871 29.62 -1.45 -7.50
CA HIS A 871 30.38 -2.64 -7.09
C HIS A 871 31.91 -2.51 -7.18
N TRP A 872 32.45 -1.46 -7.81
CA TRP A 872 33.91 -1.29 -7.98
C TRP A 872 34.66 -1.36 -6.64
N ALA A 873 34.17 -0.64 -5.62
CA ALA A 873 34.82 -0.54 -4.31
C ALA A 873 34.86 -1.88 -3.57
N PHE A 874 33.76 -2.65 -3.68
CA PHE A 874 33.69 -4.01 -3.13
C PHE A 874 34.70 -4.95 -3.81
N HIS A 875 34.76 -4.96 -5.14
CA HIS A 875 35.72 -5.80 -5.85
C HIS A 875 37.16 -5.39 -5.53
N PHE A 876 37.42 -4.09 -5.39
CA PHE A 876 38.72 -3.55 -5.02
C PHE A 876 39.17 -4.02 -3.62
N HIS A 877 38.25 -3.97 -2.64
CA HIS A 877 38.50 -4.46 -1.28
C HIS A 877 38.81 -5.97 -1.26
N GLU A 878 37.94 -6.80 -1.86
CA GLU A 878 38.10 -8.26 -1.91
C GLU A 878 39.34 -8.72 -2.67
N ALA A 879 39.79 -7.92 -3.65
CA ALA A 879 40.99 -8.22 -4.41
C ALA A 879 42.28 -8.10 -3.58
N GLY A 880 42.29 -7.26 -2.53
CA GLY A 880 43.50 -6.95 -1.76
C GLY A 880 44.58 -6.32 -2.64
N ILE A 881 44.22 -5.29 -3.41
CA ILE A 881 45.08 -4.63 -4.39
C ILE A 881 46.35 -4.07 -3.72
N ALA A 882 47.51 -4.43 -4.28
CA ALA A 882 48.81 -3.97 -3.81
C ALA A 882 48.99 -2.45 -3.99
N ASP A 883 49.78 -1.84 -3.10
CA ASP A 883 50.00 -0.39 -3.05
C ASP A 883 50.59 0.21 -4.33
N ASP A 884 51.39 -0.56 -5.05
CA ASP A 884 52.06 -0.16 -6.29
C ASP A 884 51.25 -0.48 -7.56
N ALA A 885 50.04 -1.00 -7.41
CA ALA A 885 49.19 -1.33 -8.55
C ALA A 885 48.75 -0.07 -9.32
N ARG A 886 48.76 -0.16 -10.65
CA ARG A 886 48.45 0.97 -11.55
C ARG A 886 47.05 1.54 -11.37
N ILE A 887 46.12 0.76 -10.84
CA ILE A 887 44.74 1.17 -10.60
C ILE A 887 44.54 1.97 -9.31
N VAL A 888 45.50 1.96 -8.37
CA VAL A 888 45.37 2.69 -7.09
C VAL A 888 45.22 4.20 -7.31
N PRO A 889 46.04 4.86 -8.16
CA PRO A 889 45.82 6.28 -8.49
C PRO A 889 44.48 6.55 -9.19
N LEU A 890 44.01 5.63 -10.03
CA LEU A 890 42.73 5.79 -10.75
C LEU A 890 41.55 5.69 -9.80
N ALA A 891 41.56 4.70 -8.90
CA ALA A 891 40.58 4.55 -7.84
C ALA A 891 40.58 5.77 -6.89
N SER A 892 41.74 6.35 -6.61
CA SER A 892 41.83 7.60 -5.84
C SER A 892 41.13 8.77 -6.54
N GLY A 893 41.15 8.80 -7.88
CA GLY A 893 40.42 9.79 -8.69
C GLY A 893 38.90 9.62 -8.65
N ILE A 894 38.38 8.40 -8.43
CA ILE A 894 36.93 8.17 -8.24
C ILE A 894 36.47 8.72 -6.87
N CYS A 895 37.36 8.72 -5.88
CA CYS A 895 37.11 9.34 -4.59
C CYS A 895 37.25 10.88 -4.63
N ASP A 896 37.92 11.46 -5.61
CA ASP A 896 38.25 12.89 -5.65
C ASP A 896 37.07 13.73 -6.17
N PRO A 897 36.47 14.65 -5.38
CA PRO A 897 35.34 15.47 -5.81
C PRO A 897 35.63 16.38 -7.01
N GLU A 898 36.90 16.70 -7.28
CA GLU A 898 37.29 17.51 -8.44
C GLU A 898 37.36 16.69 -9.75
N SER A 899 37.24 15.37 -9.66
CA SER A 899 37.32 14.44 -10.79
C SER A 899 35.95 14.19 -11.42
N GLY A 900 35.87 14.19 -12.75
CA GLY A 900 34.62 13.85 -13.44
C GLY A 900 34.16 12.40 -13.17
N SER A 901 35.08 11.49 -12.85
CA SER A 901 34.76 10.10 -12.49
C SER A 901 34.03 10.02 -11.15
N HIS A 902 34.36 10.90 -10.20
CA HIS A 902 33.64 11.02 -8.94
C HIS A 902 32.22 11.51 -9.14
N VAL A 903 32.01 12.56 -9.95
CA VAL A 903 30.67 13.11 -10.24
C VAL A 903 29.76 12.04 -10.84
N THR A 904 30.29 11.24 -11.77
CA THR A 904 29.53 10.16 -12.41
C THR A 904 29.22 9.03 -11.42
N TRP A 905 30.21 8.63 -10.62
CA TRP A 905 30.04 7.60 -9.61
C TRP A 905 29.06 8.02 -8.50
N SER A 906 29.23 9.22 -7.95
CA SER A 906 28.44 9.70 -6.81
C SER A 906 26.98 9.93 -7.19
N ALA A 907 26.71 10.43 -8.40
CA ALA A 907 25.33 10.57 -8.90
C ALA A 907 24.56 9.25 -8.84
N ILE A 908 25.16 8.17 -9.35
CA ILE A 908 24.52 6.84 -9.41
C ILE A 908 24.51 6.17 -8.04
N TYR A 909 25.64 6.20 -7.34
CA TYR A 909 25.78 5.53 -6.04
C TYR A 909 24.84 6.15 -4.99
N CYS A 910 24.77 7.47 -4.92
CA CYS A 910 23.92 8.17 -3.96
C CYS A 910 22.44 8.05 -4.32
N GLU A 911 22.06 8.11 -5.59
CA GLU A 911 20.66 7.90 -6.01
C GLU A 911 20.14 6.53 -5.55
N VAL A 912 20.92 5.46 -5.74
CA VAL A 912 20.50 4.08 -5.41
C VAL A 912 20.55 3.79 -3.90
N ARG A 913 21.41 4.47 -3.14
CA ARG A 913 21.66 4.15 -1.72
C ARG A 913 21.06 5.13 -0.72
N PHE A 914 20.93 6.41 -1.07
CA PHE A 914 20.61 7.49 -0.12
C PHE A 914 19.55 8.49 -0.63
N GLY A 915 19.15 8.42 -1.91
CA GLY A 915 18.23 9.36 -2.55
C GLY A 915 18.88 10.72 -2.90
N PRO A 916 18.19 11.60 -3.64
CA PRO A 916 18.76 12.86 -4.10
C PRO A 916 19.04 13.81 -2.92
N GLY A 917 20.33 14.18 -2.75
CA GLY A 917 20.75 15.28 -1.88
C GLY A 917 21.46 14.93 -0.57
N THR A 918 21.94 13.69 -0.38
CA THR A 918 22.65 13.34 0.86
C THR A 918 23.91 12.49 0.60
N GLU A 919 25.08 13.10 0.88
CA GLU A 919 26.40 12.55 1.28
C GLU A 919 27.61 13.15 0.52
N ASP A 920 28.46 13.90 1.23
CA ASP A 920 29.78 14.40 0.79
C ASP A 920 30.88 13.34 1.00
N LEU A 921 30.65 12.11 0.53
CA LEU A 921 31.66 11.03 0.58
C LEU A 921 32.80 11.35 -0.38
N THR A 922 33.83 12.06 0.09
CA THR A 922 34.90 12.59 -0.76
C THR A 922 36.30 12.25 -0.23
N GLY A 923 37.25 12.15 -1.16
CA GLY A 923 38.67 11.90 -0.95
C GLY A 923 38.95 10.74 0.01
N LEU A 924 39.61 11.07 1.13
CA LEU A 924 40.01 10.12 2.15
C LEU A 924 38.80 9.50 2.88
N THR A 925 37.70 10.24 3.01
CA THR A 925 36.47 9.77 3.67
C THR A 925 35.81 8.66 2.86
N ALA A 926 35.71 8.82 1.53
CA ALA A 926 35.20 7.76 0.65
C ALA A 926 36.09 6.51 0.70
N ALA A 927 37.41 6.68 0.59
CA ALA A 927 38.34 5.56 0.66
C ALA A 927 38.27 4.82 2.01
N ALA A 928 38.06 5.55 3.10
CA ALA A 928 37.92 4.99 4.44
C ALA A 928 36.58 4.25 4.63
N TYR A 929 35.48 4.84 4.15
CA TYR A 929 34.16 4.22 4.16
C TYR A 929 34.11 2.88 3.41
N PHE A 930 34.83 2.76 2.30
CA PHE A 930 34.87 1.53 1.49
C PHE A 930 35.99 0.55 1.88
N GLY A 931 36.81 0.86 2.89
CA GLY A 931 37.88 -0.04 3.33
C GLY A 931 39.01 -0.18 2.31
N LEU A 932 39.28 0.84 1.50
CA LEU A 932 40.25 0.80 0.40
C LEU A 932 41.68 1.08 0.90
N GLU A 933 42.26 0.13 1.63
CA GLU A 933 43.53 0.32 2.36
C GLU A 933 44.67 0.91 1.51
N SER A 934 44.90 0.40 0.30
CA SER A 934 45.95 0.90 -0.61
C SER A 934 45.66 2.31 -1.13
N VAL A 935 44.39 2.67 -1.35
CA VAL A 935 43.97 4.03 -1.72
C VAL A 935 44.13 4.99 -0.55
N VAL A 936 43.73 4.59 0.66
CA VAL A 936 43.94 5.37 1.90
C VAL A 936 45.43 5.67 2.08
N ARG A 937 46.29 4.65 1.96
CA ARG A 937 47.75 4.80 2.05
C ARG A 937 48.30 5.76 0.99
N PHE A 938 47.84 5.61 -0.25
CA PHE A 938 48.23 6.49 -1.36
C PHE A 938 47.81 7.95 -1.10
N LEU A 939 46.57 8.20 -0.67
CA LEU A 939 46.07 9.55 -0.37
C LEU A 939 46.85 10.20 0.79
N LEU A 940 47.11 9.46 1.87
CA LEU A 940 47.90 9.96 3.00
C LEU A 940 49.35 10.31 2.60
N GLN A 941 49.99 9.49 1.76
CA GLN A 941 51.33 9.77 1.21
C GLN A 941 51.36 11.02 0.32
N ASN A 942 50.25 11.32 -0.35
CA ASN A 942 50.08 12.52 -1.18
C ASN A 942 49.56 13.75 -0.40
N GLY A 943 49.51 13.68 0.93
CA GLY A 943 49.22 14.83 1.80
C GLY A 943 47.74 15.08 2.05
N ALA A 944 46.85 14.10 1.84
CA ALA A 944 45.46 14.20 2.25
C ALA A 944 45.35 14.43 3.78
N GLY A 945 44.48 15.37 4.18
CA GLY A 945 44.28 15.67 5.59
C GLY A 945 43.55 14.55 6.32
N VAL A 946 44.22 13.89 7.27
CA VAL A 946 43.71 12.71 8.01
C VAL A 946 42.43 12.98 8.82
N ASN A 947 42.19 14.24 9.20
CA ASN A 947 41.06 14.69 10.03
C ASN A 947 40.05 15.56 9.29
N VAL A 948 40.08 15.59 7.95
CA VAL A 948 39.11 16.37 7.16
C VAL A 948 37.76 15.65 7.21
N GLY A 949 36.80 16.25 7.92
CA GLY A 949 35.46 15.69 8.03
C GLY A 949 34.53 16.06 6.87
N ASP A 950 33.45 15.31 6.72
CA ASP A 950 32.35 15.61 5.80
C ASP A 950 31.50 16.82 6.27
N THR A 951 30.37 17.09 5.60
CA THR A 951 29.43 18.14 6.02
C THR A 951 28.89 17.96 7.44
N TYR A 952 28.91 16.76 8.00
CA TYR A 952 28.52 16.47 9.38
C TYR A 952 29.71 16.47 10.34
N SER A 953 30.89 16.89 9.87
CA SER A 953 32.15 16.84 10.64
C SER A 953 32.57 15.42 11.01
N ARG A 954 32.05 14.39 10.32
CA ARG A 954 32.49 13.00 10.52
C ARG A 954 33.83 12.79 9.82
N THR A 955 34.84 12.37 10.56
CA THR A 955 36.20 12.15 10.04
C THR A 955 36.32 10.81 9.29
N PRO A 956 37.36 10.60 8.46
CA PRO A 956 37.61 9.31 7.81
C PRO A 956 37.72 8.16 8.83
N LEU A 957 38.23 8.44 10.03
CA LEU A 957 38.31 7.48 11.12
C LEU A 957 36.91 7.01 11.56
N MET A 958 35.95 7.92 11.72
CA MET A 958 34.57 7.56 12.09
C MET A 958 33.88 6.70 11.03
N HIS A 959 34.05 7.04 9.75
CA HIS A 959 33.51 6.25 8.64
C HIS A 959 34.11 4.83 8.57
N ALA A 960 35.42 4.69 8.79
CA ALA A 960 36.06 3.38 8.85
C ALA A 960 35.59 2.54 10.05
N ILE A 961 35.29 3.17 11.19
CA ILE A 961 34.75 2.48 12.38
C ILE A 961 33.32 2.03 12.14
N GLU A 962 32.46 2.91 11.60
CA GLU A 962 31.06 2.60 11.29
C GLU A 962 30.94 1.42 10.31
N LYS A 963 31.91 1.24 9.41
CA LYS A 963 31.96 0.13 8.44
C LYS A 963 32.84 -1.04 8.85
N ASP A 964 33.32 -1.05 10.10
CA ASP A 964 34.14 -2.11 10.68
C ASP A 964 35.41 -2.44 9.88
N HIS A 965 36.08 -1.41 9.38
CA HIS A 965 37.30 -1.55 8.57
C HIS A 965 38.56 -1.41 9.43
N GLU A 966 38.82 -2.41 10.29
CA GLU A 966 39.90 -2.40 11.27
C GLU A 966 41.29 -2.07 10.70
N SER A 967 41.63 -2.58 9.51
CA SER A 967 42.94 -2.28 8.88
C SER A 967 43.09 -0.81 8.50
N VAL A 968 42.01 -0.17 8.03
CA VAL A 968 41.96 1.26 7.73
C VAL A 968 41.98 2.08 9.02
N VAL A 969 41.26 1.65 10.07
CA VAL A 969 41.29 2.30 11.39
C VAL A 969 42.72 2.35 11.94
N ARG A 970 43.44 1.21 11.90
CA ARG A 970 44.87 1.15 12.29
C ARG A 970 45.71 2.12 11.48
N LEU A 971 45.57 2.08 10.15
CA LEU A 971 46.33 2.93 9.24
C LEU A 971 46.10 4.43 9.51
N LEU A 972 44.86 4.85 9.73
CA LEU A 972 44.51 6.23 10.03
C LEU A 972 45.10 6.69 11.37
N LEU A 973 45.04 5.86 12.40
CA LEU A 973 45.62 6.18 13.72
C LEU A 973 47.15 6.27 13.68
N GLU A 974 47.82 5.38 12.92
CA GLU A 974 49.27 5.45 12.68
C GLU A 974 49.69 6.78 12.03
N HIS A 975 48.79 7.41 11.26
CA HIS A 975 49.00 8.70 10.59
C HIS A 975 48.42 9.89 11.36
N GLY A 976 48.08 9.70 12.64
CA GLY A 976 47.67 10.79 13.54
C GLY A 976 46.21 11.22 13.40
N ALA A 977 45.31 10.29 13.05
CA ALA A 977 43.88 10.54 13.15
C ALA A 977 43.46 10.92 14.58
N ASP A 978 42.61 11.94 14.69
CA ASP A 978 42.16 12.49 15.95
C ASP A 978 41.05 11.63 16.55
N VAL A 979 41.38 10.96 17.66
CA VAL A 979 40.45 10.11 18.43
C VAL A 979 39.43 10.91 19.25
N GLU A 980 39.63 12.23 19.39
CA GLU A 980 38.74 13.15 20.12
C GLU A 980 37.87 13.99 19.17
N ALA A 981 38.03 13.84 17.86
CA ALA A 981 37.20 14.55 16.89
C ALA A 981 35.72 14.27 17.17
N ALA A 982 34.88 15.30 17.07
CA ALA A 982 33.46 15.19 17.32
C ALA A 982 32.68 15.63 16.07
N ASP A 983 31.65 14.85 15.70
CA ASP A 983 30.73 15.22 14.64
C ASP A 983 29.78 16.37 15.09
N LYS A 984 28.85 16.77 14.23
CA LYS A 984 27.85 17.82 14.54
C LYS A 984 26.96 17.48 15.74
N ASP A 985 26.74 16.20 16.03
CA ASP A 985 25.96 15.74 17.18
C ASP A 985 26.84 15.53 18.42
N GLY A 986 28.15 15.76 18.32
CA GLY A 986 29.13 15.57 19.38
C GLY A 986 29.60 14.13 19.56
N LYS A 987 29.28 13.21 18.64
CA LYS A 987 29.75 11.82 18.70
C LYS A 987 31.23 11.74 18.33
N THR A 988 31.97 10.95 19.11
CA THR A 988 33.41 10.72 18.91
C THR A 988 33.67 9.35 18.29
N PRO A 989 34.88 9.06 17.74
CA PRO A 989 35.24 7.74 17.25
C PRO A 989 34.92 6.60 18.24
N LEU A 990 35.14 6.83 19.54
CA LEU A 990 34.81 5.85 20.58
C LEU A 990 33.29 5.62 20.72
N SER A 991 32.47 6.65 20.48
CA SER A 991 31.01 6.53 20.44
C SER A 991 30.54 5.69 19.24
N TYR A 992 31.20 5.84 18.07
CA TYR A 992 30.93 5.03 16.88
C TYR A 992 31.38 3.57 17.03
N ALA A 993 32.42 3.32 17.83
CA ALA A 993 32.93 1.96 18.07
C ALA A 993 32.10 1.17 19.10
N ALA A 994 31.01 1.74 19.64
CA ALA A 994 30.21 1.14 20.72
C ALA A 994 29.58 -0.22 20.38
N GLU A 995 29.65 -0.63 19.11
CA GLU A 995 29.17 -1.92 18.58
C GLU A 995 30.27 -2.98 18.43
N ASN A 996 31.55 -2.56 18.36
CA ASN A 996 32.68 -3.43 18.10
C ASN A 996 33.75 -3.35 19.21
N ALA A 997 33.94 -4.45 19.93
CA ALA A 997 34.88 -4.53 21.04
C ALA A 997 36.35 -4.41 20.61
N ALA A 998 36.72 -4.92 19.44
CA ALA A 998 38.10 -4.82 18.93
C ALA A 998 38.44 -3.37 18.57
N LEU A 999 37.55 -2.66 17.88
CA LEU A 999 37.73 -1.24 17.55
C LEU A 999 37.68 -0.35 18.80
N THR A 1000 36.79 -0.65 19.75
CA THR A 1000 36.75 0.03 21.05
C THR A 1000 38.08 -0.12 21.77
N GLN A 1001 38.62 -1.35 21.86
CA GLN A 1001 39.90 -1.60 22.51
C GLN A 1001 41.02 -0.82 21.84
N LEU A 1002 41.06 -0.85 20.52
CA LEU A 1002 42.07 -0.17 19.71
C LEU A 1002 42.05 1.35 19.89
N LEU A 1003 40.86 1.97 19.98
CA LEU A 1003 40.72 3.39 20.27
C LEU A 1003 41.13 3.75 21.70
N LEU A 1004 40.80 2.92 22.68
CA LEU A 1004 41.25 3.12 24.07
C LEU A 1004 42.77 3.02 24.18
N GLU A 1005 43.40 2.07 23.47
CA GLU A 1005 44.86 1.94 23.37
C GLU A 1005 45.50 3.15 22.66
N ALA A 1006 44.80 3.76 21.71
CA ALA A 1006 45.19 5.01 21.04
C ALA A 1006 44.94 6.27 21.90
N GLY A 1007 44.37 6.13 23.10
CA GLY A 1007 44.17 7.22 24.06
C GLY A 1007 42.83 7.96 23.94
N ALA A 1008 41.82 7.36 23.30
CA ALA A 1008 40.48 7.94 23.24
C ALA A 1008 39.89 8.15 24.66
N PRO A 1009 39.36 9.34 24.99
CA PRO A 1009 38.77 9.57 26.30
C PRO A 1009 37.50 8.75 26.49
N ILE A 1010 37.42 8.03 27.61
CA ILE A 1010 36.33 7.07 27.86
C ILE A 1010 34.98 7.73 28.18
N GLU A 1011 35.02 8.93 28.78
CA GLU A 1011 33.85 9.71 29.19
C GLU A 1011 33.45 10.78 28.15
N THR A 1012 33.67 10.52 26.86
CA THR A 1012 33.18 11.44 25.82
C THR A 1012 31.67 11.46 25.83
N THR A 1013 31.08 12.65 25.63
CA THR A 1013 29.63 12.82 25.57
C THR A 1013 29.23 13.58 24.33
N ASN A 1014 28.17 13.13 23.67
CA ASN A 1014 27.55 13.85 22.59
C ASN A 1014 26.73 15.07 23.10
N ALA A 1015 26.08 15.80 22.20
CA ALA A 1015 25.26 16.97 22.52
C ALA A 1015 24.05 16.67 23.44
N HIS A 1016 23.70 15.41 23.65
CA HIS A 1016 22.64 14.95 24.55
C HIS A 1016 23.18 14.32 25.84
N GLY A 1017 24.50 14.38 26.08
CA GLY A 1017 25.14 13.77 27.24
C GLY A 1017 25.28 12.25 27.16
N ARG A 1018 25.14 11.63 25.98
CA ARG A 1018 25.28 10.17 25.80
C ARG A 1018 26.76 9.78 25.72
N THR A 1019 27.15 8.77 26.50
CA THR A 1019 28.51 8.20 26.53
C THR A 1019 28.63 6.97 25.62
N PRO A 1020 29.85 6.52 25.26
CA PRO A 1020 30.05 5.21 24.63
C PRO A 1020 29.37 4.06 25.38
N LEU A 1021 29.37 4.10 26.73
CA LEU A 1021 28.70 3.09 27.55
C LEU A 1021 27.16 3.17 27.42
N SER A 1022 26.62 4.38 27.26
CA SER A 1022 25.18 4.57 26.97
C SER A 1022 24.78 3.94 25.63
N TYR A 1023 25.59 4.09 24.58
CA TYR A 1023 25.34 3.46 23.28
C TYR A 1023 25.45 1.92 23.35
N ALA A 1024 26.50 1.40 24.00
CA ALA A 1024 26.64 -0.04 24.19
C ALA A 1024 25.47 -0.66 24.99
N ALA A 1025 24.88 0.11 25.92
CA ALA A 1025 23.71 -0.32 26.69
C ALA A 1025 22.38 -0.19 25.95
N GLU A 1026 22.24 0.83 25.08
CA GLU A 1026 21.10 0.99 24.18
C GLU A 1026 21.02 -0.12 23.14
N GLU A 1027 22.15 -0.54 22.57
CA GLU A 1027 22.20 -1.53 21.48
C GLU A 1027 22.47 -2.97 21.99
N GLY A 1028 22.72 -3.13 23.29
CA GLY A 1028 22.86 -4.45 23.91
C GLY A 1028 24.23 -5.12 23.77
N HIS A 1029 25.28 -4.37 23.44
CA HIS A 1029 26.64 -4.89 23.22
C HIS A 1029 27.39 -5.15 24.53
N GLU A 1030 27.13 -6.30 25.15
CA GLU A 1030 27.72 -6.71 26.44
C GLU A 1030 29.26 -6.69 26.44
N ALA A 1031 29.90 -7.17 25.38
CA ALA A 1031 31.37 -7.20 25.30
C ALA A 1031 31.98 -5.80 25.35
N VAL A 1032 31.36 -4.83 24.67
CA VAL A 1032 31.80 -3.44 24.65
C VAL A 1032 31.50 -2.77 25.99
N ALA A 1033 30.30 -2.95 26.54
CA ALA A 1033 29.94 -2.42 27.86
C ALA A 1033 30.90 -2.92 28.95
N ARG A 1034 31.27 -4.20 28.91
CA ARG A 1034 32.25 -4.80 29.82
C ARG A 1034 33.63 -4.17 29.64
N LEU A 1035 34.09 -4.05 28.41
CA LEU A 1035 35.39 -3.44 28.10
C LEU A 1035 35.47 -1.99 28.59
N LEU A 1036 34.43 -1.19 28.36
CA LEU A 1036 34.35 0.19 28.82
C LEU A 1036 34.36 0.27 30.36
N LEU A 1037 33.55 -0.54 31.05
CA LEU A 1037 33.53 -0.59 32.52
C LEU A 1037 34.88 -1.04 33.10
N ASP A 1038 35.52 -2.04 32.49
CA ASP A 1038 36.82 -2.55 32.93
C ASP A 1038 37.94 -1.50 32.71
N ASN A 1039 37.76 -0.56 31.77
CA ASN A 1039 38.64 0.60 31.56
C ASN A 1039 38.21 1.86 32.35
N GLY A 1040 37.23 1.73 33.24
CA GLY A 1040 36.86 2.79 34.18
C GLY A 1040 35.74 3.72 33.72
N ALA A 1041 34.92 3.32 32.76
CA ALA A 1041 33.73 4.08 32.37
C ALA A 1041 32.79 4.26 33.58
N ASN A 1042 32.26 5.47 33.75
CA ASN A 1042 31.34 5.79 34.82
C ASN A 1042 29.94 5.22 34.53
N ILE A 1043 29.56 4.25 35.35
CA ILE A 1043 28.29 3.53 35.25
C ILE A 1043 27.06 4.41 35.47
N GLU A 1044 27.23 5.57 36.13
CA GLU A 1044 26.16 6.49 36.52
C GLU A 1044 26.10 7.78 35.69
N THR A 1045 26.84 7.87 34.57
CA THR A 1045 26.77 9.07 33.74
C THR A 1045 25.35 9.23 33.17
N LYS A 1046 24.77 10.42 33.38
CA LYS A 1046 23.40 10.75 32.99
C LYS A 1046 23.39 11.63 31.75
N THR A 1047 22.47 11.34 30.83
CA THR A 1047 22.12 12.23 29.72
C THR A 1047 21.42 13.49 30.21
N GLU A 1048 21.18 14.45 29.32
CA GLU A 1048 20.38 15.65 29.63
C GLU A 1048 18.96 15.29 30.12
N ASP A 1049 18.39 14.21 29.58
CA ASP A 1049 17.10 13.66 29.98
C ASP A 1049 17.20 12.74 31.22
N GLY A 1050 18.37 12.64 31.85
CA GLY A 1050 18.58 11.87 33.08
C GLY A 1050 18.73 10.36 32.89
N PHE A 1051 18.88 9.86 31.66
CA PHE A 1051 19.07 8.43 31.38
C PHE A 1051 20.49 7.98 31.73
N THR A 1052 20.60 6.88 32.45
CA THR A 1052 21.85 6.13 32.69
C THR A 1052 21.96 4.94 31.73
N PRO A 1053 23.15 4.33 31.57
CA PRO A 1053 23.28 3.06 30.85
C PRO A 1053 22.29 1.99 31.31
N LEU A 1054 21.99 1.88 32.62
CA LEU A 1054 21.01 0.92 33.14
C LEU A 1054 19.60 1.24 32.66
N THR A 1055 19.21 2.51 32.61
CA THR A 1055 17.89 2.89 32.06
C THR A 1055 17.75 2.54 30.59
N TYR A 1056 18.81 2.68 29.78
CA TYR A 1056 18.78 2.25 28.37
C TYR A 1056 18.66 0.74 28.23
N ALA A 1057 19.46 -0.04 28.96
CA ALA A 1057 19.37 -1.50 28.93
C ALA A 1057 17.99 -1.99 29.40
N ALA A 1058 17.38 -1.32 30.38
CA ALA A 1058 16.05 -1.63 30.90
C ALA A 1058 14.93 -1.21 29.95
N LEU A 1059 15.09 -0.11 29.20
CA LEU A 1059 14.12 0.34 28.19
C LEU A 1059 14.10 -0.61 26.98
N TYR A 1060 15.26 -1.03 26.49
CA TYR A 1060 15.38 -1.82 25.26
C TYR A 1060 15.47 -3.34 25.48
N GLY A 1061 15.41 -3.82 26.72
CA GLY A 1061 15.31 -5.26 27.01
C GLY A 1061 16.65 -6.01 27.00
N HIS A 1062 17.78 -5.30 27.04
CA HIS A 1062 19.11 -5.89 26.98
C HIS A 1062 19.54 -6.50 28.32
N THR A 1063 19.01 -7.69 28.60
CA THR A 1063 19.18 -8.42 29.87
C THR A 1063 20.64 -8.65 30.26
N ALA A 1064 21.50 -9.00 29.30
CA ALA A 1064 22.92 -9.26 29.57
C ALA A 1064 23.66 -8.01 30.03
N VAL A 1065 23.41 -6.87 29.36
CA VAL A 1065 23.98 -5.57 29.75
C VAL A 1065 23.39 -5.07 31.07
N ALA A 1066 22.06 -5.18 31.25
CA ALA A 1066 21.42 -4.81 32.51
C ALA A 1066 22.00 -5.59 33.70
N ARG A 1067 22.18 -6.90 33.56
CA ARG A 1067 22.83 -7.74 34.58
C ARG A 1067 24.27 -7.29 34.84
N LEU A 1068 25.06 -7.09 33.80
CA LEU A 1068 26.44 -6.61 33.94
C LEU A 1068 26.49 -5.28 34.70
N LEU A 1069 25.62 -4.33 34.38
CA LEU A 1069 25.58 -3.02 35.04
C LEU A 1069 25.18 -3.17 36.52
N LEU A 1070 24.16 -3.97 36.82
CA LEU A 1070 23.72 -4.24 38.19
C LEU A 1070 24.80 -4.94 39.02
N ASP A 1071 25.47 -5.95 38.46
CA ASP A 1071 26.59 -6.65 39.11
C ASP A 1071 27.77 -5.72 39.41
N ARG A 1072 27.90 -4.61 38.67
CA ARG A 1072 28.90 -3.56 38.87
C ARG A 1072 28.39 -2.40 39.73
N GLY A 1073 27.20 -2.51 40.29
CA GLY A 1073 26.65 -1.59 41.29
C GLY A 1073 25.89 -0.40 40.71
N ALA A 1074 25.28 -0.53 39.53
CA ALA A 1074 24.43 0.51 38.96
C ALA A 1074 23.22 0.82 39.87
N ASP A 1075 22.88 2.10 40.02
CA ASP A 1075 21.78 2.56 40.87
C ASP A 1075 20.41 2.28 40.22
N THR A 1076 19.62 1.42 40.88
CA THR A 1076 18.27 1.05 40.45
C THR A 1076 17.23 2.16 40.69
N ALA A 1077 17.54 3.15 41.52
CA ALA A 1077 16.62 4.22 41.91
C ALA A 1077 16.73 5.48 41.03
N THR A 1078 17.60 5.47 40.00
CA THR A 1078 17.76 6.65 39.15
C THR A 1078 16.48 6.96 38.38
N ALA A 1079 15.88 8.12 38.65
CA ALA A 1079 14.72 8.62 37.93
C ALA A 1079 15.14 9.52 36.75
N THR A 1080 14.55 9.29 35.57
CA THR A 1080 14.84 10.03 34.33
C THR A 1080 13.93 11.25 34.15
N GLY A 1081 14.50 12.38 33.75
CA GLY A 1081 13.79 13.53 33.18
C GLY A 1081 12.72 14.15 34.06
N ALA A 1082 11.78 14.85 33.41
CA ALA A 1082 10.64 15.48 34.08
C ALA A 1082 9.56 14.49 34.53
N ASP A 1083 9.49 13.32 33.88
CA ASP A 1083 8.48 12.31 34.19
C ASP A 1083 8.92 11.39 35.36
N ALA A 1084 10.19 11.43 35.79
CA ALA A 1084 10.74 10.66 36.91
C ALA A 1084 10.60 9.12 36.78
N TRP A 1085 10.86 8.56 35.60
CA TRP A 1085 10.78 7.11 35.37
C TRP A 1085 12.04 6.39 35.86
N THR A 1086 11.88 5.29 36.59
CA THR A 1086 12.98 4.43 37.05
C THR A 1086 13.27 3.31 36.03
N PRO A 1087 14.45 2.64 36.08
CA PRO A 1087 14.70 1.44 35.27
C PRO A 1087 13.61 0.39 35.41
N LEU A 1088 13.08 0.20 36.63
CA LEU A 1088 11.99 -0.76 36.89
C LEU A 1088 10.70 -0.34 36.20
N PHE A 1089 10.39 0.96 36.18
CA PHE A 1089 9.23 1.49 35.48
C PHE A 1089 9.33 1.26 33.97
N PHE A 1090 10.50 1.52 33.35
CA PHE A 1090 10.73 1.24 31.93
C PHE A 1090 10.57 -0.25 31.60
N ALA A 1091 11.24 -1.13 32.36
CA ALA A 1091 11.14 -2.58 32.15
C ALA A 1091 9.70 -3.10 32.33
N ALA A 1092 8.96 -2.55 33.30
CA ALA A 1092 7.57 -2.89 33.53
C ALA A 1092 6.62 -2.37 32.43
N SER A 1093 6.89 -1.19 31.85
CA SER A 1093 6.12 -0.63 30.72
C SER A 1093 6.30 -1.46 29.45
N GLU A 1094 7.54 -1.85 29.15
CA GLU A 1094 7.89 -2.52 27.89
C GLU A 1094 7.74 -4.05 27.92
N GLY A 1095 7.54 -4.65 29.09
CA GLY A 1095 7.27 -6.09 29.20
C GLY A 1095 8.51 -6.95 29.43
N TRP A 1096 9.63 -6.37 29.85
CA TRP A 1096 10.90 -7.06 30.03
C TRP A 1096 10.97 -7.82 31.37
N GLU A 1097 10.27 -8.96 31.42
CA GLU A 1097 10.11 -9.79 32.61
C GLU A 1097 11.44 -10.11 33.33
N VAL A 1098 12.46 -10.54 32.59
CA VAL A 1098 13.75 -10.93 33.18
C VAL A 1098 14.47 -9.74 33.80
N ILE A 1099 14.36 -8.55 33.20
CA ILE A 1099 14.94 -7.33 33.74
C ILE A 1099 14.17 -6.87 34.98
N VAL A 1100 12.83 -6.97 34.98
CA VAL A 1100 12.02 -6.69 36.18
C VAL A 1100 12.46 -7.57 37.34
N ARG A 1101 12.60 -8.89 37.14
CA ARG A 1101 13.10 -9.80 38.19
C ARG A 1101 14.47 -9.35 38.69
N LEU A 1102 15.41 -9.07 37.79
CA LEU A 1102 16.76 -8.64 38.15
C LEU A 1102 16.77 -7.35 38.97
N LEU A 1103 15.99 -6.36 38.57
CA LEU A 1103 15.92 -5.08 39.27
C LEU A 1103 15.32 -5.25 40.67
N VAL A 1104 14.25 -6.04 40.81
CA VAL A 1104 13.64 -6.31 42.11
C VAL A 1104 14.57 -7.10 43.03
N GLU A 1105 15.25 -8.13 42.51
CA GLU A 1105 16.27 -8.89 43.24
C GLU A 1105 17.43 -8.01 43.73
N GLN A 1106 17.76 -6.95 42.98
CA GLN A 1106 18.79 -5.96 43.32
C GLN A 1106 18.26 -4.80 44.17
N GLY A 1107 17.02 -4.86 44.64
CA GLY A 1107 16.44 -3.92 45.58
C GLY A 1107 15.85 -2.64 44.97
N ALA A 1108 15.45 -2.68 43.69
CA ALA A 1108 14.66 -1.60 43.10
C ALA A 1108 13.35 -1.38 43.88
N ASP A 1109 13.00 -0.11 44.11
CA ASP A 1109 11.77 0.25 44.80
C ASP A 1109 10.54 -0.04 43.92
N ILE A 1110 9.79 -1.08 44.29
CA ILE A 1110 8.57 -1.52 43.60
C ILE A 1110 7.43 -0.51 43.69
N GLU A 1111 7.48 0.43 44.65
CA GLU A 1111 6.49 1.48 44.87
C GLU A 1111 6.94 2.84 44.32
N ALA A 1112 8.08 2.91 43.62
CA ALA A 1112 8.57 4.16 43.04
C ALA A 1112 7.54 4.73 42.06
N THR A 1113 7.11 5.97 42.31
CA THR A 1113 6.15 6.65 41.45
C THR A 1113 6.83 7.59 40.45
N ASN A 1114 6.25 7.67 39.26
CA ASN A 1114 6.58 8.71 38.29
C ASN A 1114 5.88 10.06 38.66
N ALA A 1115 6.08 11.10 37.86
CA ALA A 1115 5.51 12.44 38.10
C ALA A 1115 3.96 12.51 38.06
N ARG A 1116 3.28 11.41 37.70
CA ARG A 1116 1.81 11.27 37.70
C ARG A 1116 1.31 10.28 38.75
N ASP A 1117 2.15 9.98 39.75
CA ASP A 1117 1.86 9.02 40.81
C ASP A 1117 1.62 7.59 40.31
N GLN A 1118 2.19 7.22 39.15
CA GLN A 1118 2.05 5.88 38.58
C GLN A 1118 3.20 4.98 39.04
N THR A 1119 2.89 3.76 39.48
CA THR A 1119 3.86 2.73 39.89
C THR A 1119 4.17 1.73 38.76
N PRO A 1120 5.24 0.91 38.87
CA PRO A 1120 5.49 -0.20 37.96
C PRO A 1120 4.31 -1.18 37.81
N LEU A 1121 3.58 -1.46 38.90
CA LEU A 1121 2.40 -2.32 38.85
C LEU A 1121 1.28 -1.69 38.01
N TRP A 1122 1.07 -0.39 38.19
CA TRP A 1122 0.07 0.37 37.44
C TRP A 1122 0.34 0.34 35.94
N VAL A 1123 1.59 0.59 35.51
CA VAL A 1123 1.92 0.61 34.09
C VAL A 1123 1.91 -0.79 33.47
N ALA A 1124 2.37 -1.82 34.20
CA ALA A 1124 2.31 -3.20 33.74
C ALA A 1124 0.86 -3.69 33.51
N ALA A 1125 -0.06 -3.34 34.41
CA ALA A 1125 -1.48 -3.64 34.26
C ALA A 1125 -2.13 -2.88 33.09
N MET A 1126 -1.75 -1.61 32.89
CA MET A 1126 -2.22 -0.80 31.76
C MET A 1126 -1.76 -1.36 30.41
N GLN A 1127 -0.53 -1.90 30.33
CA GLN A 1127 0.06 -2.42 29.09
C GLN A 1127 -0.26 -3.91 28.84
N GLY A 1128 -0.80 -4.63 29.82
CA GLY A 1128 -1.20 -6.03 29.67
C GLY A 1128 -0.12 -7.06 30.00
N HIS A 1129 0.93 -6.66 30.74
CA HIS A 1129 2.07 -7.53 31.05
C HIS A 1129 1.81 -8.41 32.28
N GLU A 1130 0.99 -9.45 32.12
CA GLU A 1130 0.52 -10.31 33.20
C GLU A 1130 1.64 -10.93 34.06
N ALA A 1131 2.74 -11.38 33.42
CA ALA A 1131 3.87 -11.96 34.13
C ALA A 1131 4.56 -10.95 35.07
N ILE A 1132 4.66 -9.68 34.66
CA ILE A 1132 5.23 -8.60 35.46
C ILE A 1132 4.27 -8.21 36.58
N VAL A 1133 2.97 -8.12 36.31
CA VAL A 1133 1.96 -7.91 37.35
C VAL A 1133 2.07 -8.99 38.43
N ARG A 1134 2.25 -10.25 38.03
CA ARG A 1134 2.45 -11.37 38.97
C ARG A 1134 3.69 -11.19 39.83
N ILE A 1135 4.84 -10.89 39.23
CA ILE A 1135 6.10 -10.65 39.94
C ILE A 1135 5.93 -9.54 40.97
N LEU A 1136 5.41 -8.37 40.56
CA LEU A 1136 5.27 -7.22 41.43
C LEU A 1136 4.32 -7.48 42.60
N LEU A 1137 3.21 -8.19 42.37
CA LEU A 1137 2.27 -8.58 43.43
C LEU A 1137 2.83 -9.66 44.36
N GLU A 1138 3.68 -10.57 43.87
CA GLU A 1138 4.38 -11.55 44.71
C GLU A 1138 5.40 -10.90 45.63
N GLU A 1139 6.04 -9.83 45.16
CA GLU A 1139 7.00 -9.01 45.91
C GLU A 1139 6.32 -7.94 46.79
N GLY A 1140 4.98 -7.93 46.83
CA GLY A 1140 4.19 -7.16 47.79
C GLY A 1140 3.77 -5.77 47.33
N ALA A 1141 3.73 -5.51 46.01
CA ALA A 1141 3.25 -4.23 45.48
C ALA A 1141 1.79 -3.94 45.88
N ASP A 1142 1.48 -2.68 46.20
CA ASP A 1142 0.12 -2.26 46.56
C ASP A 1142 -0.83 -2.37 45.36
N VAL A 1143 -1.78 -3.28 45.47
CA VAL A 1143 -2.76 -3.61 44.42
C VAL A 1143 -3.72 -2.46 44.09
N ASN A 1144 -3.90 -1.50 45.01
CA ASN A 1144 -4.88 -0.42 44.92
C ASN A 1144 -4.26 0.96 44.67
N VAL A 1145 -3.02 0.99 44.17
CA VAL A 1145 -2.34 2.23 43.73
C VAL A 1145 -3.22 3.01 42.75
N THR A 1146 -3.22 4.34 42.90
CA THR A 1146 -4.01 5.24 42.06
C THR A 1146 -3.11 6.32 41.46
N SER A 1147 -3.30 6.64 40.18
CA SER A 1147 -2.62 7.77 39.55
C SER A 1147 -3.36 9.09 39.82
N ASP A 1148 -2.80 10.20 39.34
CA ASP A 1148 -3.46 11.51 39.20
C ASP A 1148 -4.89 11.50 38.60
N LEU A 1149 -5.24 10.48 37.81
CA LEU A 1149 -6.56 10.28 37.20
C LEU A 1149 -7.52 9.40 38.03
N GLN A 1150 -7.13 9.02 39.25
CA GLN A 1150 -7.80 8.02 40.09
C GLN A 1150 -7.97 6.65 39.41
N MET A 1151 -7.15 6.35 38.40
CA MET A 1151 -7.15 5.04 37.75
C MET A 1151 -6.32 4.05 38.56
N THR A 1152 -6.88 2.88 38.84
CA THR A 1152 -6.22 1.74 39.50
C THR A 1152 -5.73 0.72 38.46
N PRO A 1153 -4.80 -0.19 38.82
CA PRO A 1153 -4.43 -1.32 37.96
C PRO A 1153 -5.66 -2.12 37.49
N LEU A 1154 -6.65 -2.33 38.37
CA LEU A 1154 -7.87 -3.08 38.05
C LEU A 1154 -8.76 -2.33 37.05
N LEU A 1155 -8.91 -1.01 37.21
CA LEU A 1155 -9.67 -0.18 36.27
C LEU A 1155 -9.09 -0.27 34.85
N TRP A 1156 -7.76 -0.24 34.71
CA TRP A 1156 -7.11 -0.42 33.40
C TRP A 1156 -7.25 -1.83 32.84
N ALA A 1157 -7.01 -2.86 33.65
CA ALA A 1157 -7.12 -4.25 33.23
C ALA A 1157 -8.56 -4.58 32.78
N ALA A 1158 -9.56 -4.04 33.47
CA ALA A 1158 -10.98 -4.20 33.12
C ALA A 1158 -11.34 -3.47 31.83
N LEU A 1159 -10.93 -2.20 31.68
CA LEU A 1159 -11.13 -1.40 30.45
C LEU A 1159 -10.54 -2.08 29.21
N ARG A 1160 -9.34 -2.66 29.35
CA ARG A 1160 -8.62 -3.34 28.26
C ARG A 1160 -9.03 -4.81 28.07
N GLY A 1161 -9.73 -5.39 29.03
CA GLY A 1161 -10.17 -6.79 28.99
C GLY A 1161 -9.06 -7.81 29.23
N TYR A 1162 -8.01 -7.45 29.99
CA TYR A 1162 -6.92 -8.36 30.32
C TYR A 1162 -7.34 -9.35 31.39
N GLU A 1163 -8.03 -10.41 30.98
CA GLU A 1163 -8.66 -11.40 31.86
C GLU A 1163 -7.73 -11.95 32.95
N GLY A 1164 -6.52 -12.38 32.59
CA GLY A 1164 -5.57 -12.95 33.55
C GLY A 1164 -5.08 -11.93 34.58
N ILE A 1165 -4.93 -10.66 34.17
CA ILE A 1165 -4.57 -9.55 35.07
C ILE A 1165 -5.74 -9.20 35.98
N VAL A 1166 -6.97 -9.10 35.45
CA VAL A 1166 -8.19 -8.87 36.23
C VAL A 1166 -8.31 -9.94 37.31
N ARG A 1167 -8.22 -11.22 36.93
CA ARG A 1167 -8.27 -12.35 37.87
C ARG A 1167 -7.21 -12.23 38.94
N LEU A 1168 -5.96 -12.00 38.54
CA LEU A 1168 -4.82 -11.91 39.46
C LEU A 1168 -4.96 -10.75 40.44
N LEU A 1169 -5.39 -9.56 39.99
CA LEU A 1169 -5.61 -8.41 40.85
C LEU A 1169 -6.74 -8.66 41.86
N LEU A 1170 -7.84 -9.28 41.42
CA LEU A 1170 -8.96 -9.64 42.31
C LEU A 1170 -8.55 -10.67 43.37
N GLU A 1171 -7.79 -11.70 43.00
CA GLU A 1171 -7.24 -12.70 43.92
C GLU A 1171 -6.31 -12.07 44.98
N ARG A 1172 -5.67 -10.94 44.66
CA ARG A 1172 -4.79 -10.19 45.56
C ARG A 1172 -5.51 -9.03 46.28
N GLY A 1173 -6.83 -8.94 46.19
CA GLY A 1173 -7.65 -8.01 46.97
C GLY A 1173 -7.76 -6.60 46.38
N ALA A 1174 -7.70 -6.48 45.05
CA ALA A 1174 -8.05 -5.23 44.38
C ALA A 1174 -9.48 -4.78 44.70
N ASP A 1175 -9.67 -3.48 44.90
CA ASP A 1175 -10.99 -2.88 45.16
C ASP A 1175 -11.83 -2.88 43.87
N MET A 1176 -12.80 -3.79 43.83
CA MET A 1176 -13.75 -3.95 42.72
C MET A 1176 -14.69 -2.76 42.52
N GLU A 1177 -14.83 -1.91 43.54
CA GLU A 1177 -15.70 -0.73 43.49
C GLU A 1177 -14.89 0.57 43.42
N ALA A 1178 -13.59 0.48 43.14
CA ALA A 1178 -12.76 1.64 42.87
C ALA A 1178 -13.35 2.45 41.72
N ILE A 1179 -13.34 3.77 41.84
CA ILE A 1179 -13.89 4.67 40.83
C ILE A 1179 -12.82 5.60 40.26
N ASN A 1180 -12.90 5.86 38.95
CA ASN A 1180 -12.08 6.88 38.31
C ASN A 1180 -12.67 8.29 38.53
N ASN A 1181 -12.04 9.30 37.92
CA ASN A 1181 -12.49 10.69 37.97
C ASN A 1181 -13.92 10.92 37.41
N ASP A 1182 -14.46 10.02 36.60
CA ASP A 1182 -15.82 10.09 36.05
C ASP A 1182 -16.84 9.31 36.91
N GLY A 1183 -16.37 8.64 37.97
CA GLY A 1183 -17.21 7.80 38.83
C GLY A 1183 -17.45 6.40 38.28
N GLN A 1184 -16.73 5.99 37.25
CA GLN A 1184 -16.87 4.67 36.62
C GLN A 1184 -16.07 3.61 37.40
N THR A 1185 -16.70 2.44 37.62
CA THR A 1185 -16.10 1.24 38.23
C THR A 1185 -15.40 0.36 37.17
N PRO A 1186 -14.60 -0.65 37.57
CA PRO A 1186 -14.07 -1.63 36.65
C PRO A 1186 -15.16 -2.31 35.81
N LEU A 1187 -16.33 -2.58 36.41
CA LEU A 1187 -17.46 -3.20 35.72
C LEU A 1187 -18.04 -2.28 34.64
N SER A 1188 -18.23 -0.98 34.93
CA SER A 1188 -18.73 -0.04 33.91
C SER A 1188 -17.72 0.15 32.78
N LEU A 1189 -16.41 0.22 33.07
CA LEU A 1189 -15.38 0.34 32.04
C LEU A 1189 -15.27 -0.92 31.17
N ALA A 1190 -15.39 -2.11 31.78
CA ALA A 1190 -15.40 -3.36 31.03
C ALA A 1190 -16.67 -3.47 30.15
N ALA A 1191 -17.80 -2.98 30.63
CA ALA A 1191 -19.05 -2.97 29.88
C ALA A 1191 -19.04 -1.99 28.70
N GLU A 1192 -18.56 -0.76 28.92
CA GLU A 1192 -18.35 0.28 27.88
C GLU A 1192 -17.40 -0.17 26.78
N GLN A 1193 -16.47 -1.10 27.06
CA GLN A 1193 -15.52 -1.60 26.07
C GLN A 1193 -15.85 -3.01 25.56
N GLY A 1194 -17.04 -3.55 25.87
CA GLY A 1194 -17.48 -4.86 25.39
C GLY A 1194 -16.64 -6.04 25.90
N ARG A 1195 -15.97 -5.91 27.06
CA ARG A 1195 -15.02 -6.90 27.59
C ARG A 1195 -15.72 -8.04 28.34
N VAL A 1196 -16.44 -8.91 27.63
CA VAL A 1196 -17.29 -9.99 28.18
C VAL A 1196 -16.59 -10.82 29.27
N ALA A 1197 -15.33 -11.24 29.06
CA ALA A 1197 -14.59 -12.05 30.04
C ALA A 1197 -14.27 -11.28 31.33
N ALA A 1198 -13.90 -10.00 31.22
CA ALA A 1198 -13.65 -9.16 32.38
C ALA A 1198 -14.95 -8.84 33.12
N VAL A 1199 -16.04 -8.55 32.40
CA VAL A 1199 -17.39 -8.38 32.97
C VAL A 1199 -17.80 -9.63 33.76
N ARG A 1200 -17.64 -10.82 33.15
CA ARG A 1200 -17.93 -12.09 33.82
C ARG A 1200 -17.14 -12.25 35.11
N LEU A 1201 -15.82 -12.07 35.07
CA LEU A 1201 -14.97 -12.21 36.25
C LEU A 1201 -15.36 -11.23 37.35
N LEU A 1202 -15.63 -9.97 37.02
CA LEU A 1202 -16.04 -8.95 37.99
C LEU A 1202 -17.38 -9.31 38.64
N LEU A 1203 -18.36 -9.78 37.86
CA LEU A 1203 -19.66 -10.24 38.37
C LEU A 1203 -19.54 -11.49 39.25
N GLU A 1204 -18.71 -12.47 38.85
CA GLU A 1204 -18.43 -13.68 39.63
C GLU A 1204 -17.81 -13.36 40.99
N HIS A 1205 -17.03 -12.28 41.07
CA HIS A 1205 -16.44 -11.79 42.33
C HIS A 1205 -17.36 -10.81 43.08
N GLY A 1206 -18.56 -10.53 42.57
CA GLY A 1206 -19.60 -9.78 43.27
C GLY A 1206 -19.57 -8.26 43.06
N ALA A 1207 -19.02 -7.78 41.94
CA ALA A 1207 -19.09 -6.37 41.58
C ALA A 1207 -20.54 -5.87 41.49
N ASN A 1208 -20.80 -4.65 41.96
CA ASN A 1208 -22.13 -4.06 41.98
C ASN A 1208 -22.60 -3.67 40.58
N ILE A 1209 -23.64 -4.37 40.11
CA ILE A 1209 -24.16 -4.26 38.75
C ILE A 1209 -24.94 -2.95 38.49
N ASP A 1210 -25.45 -2.32 39.55
CA ASP A 1210 -26.31 -1.13 39.47
C ASP A 1210 -25.56 0.16 39.84
N THR A 1211 -24.23 0.12 39.95
CA THR A 1211 -23.44 1.32 40.27
C THR A 1211 -23.62 2.38 39.18
N ARG A 1212 -23.90 3.61 39.61
CA ARG A 1212 -24.09 4.75 38.72
C ARG A 1212 -22.90 5.70 38.82
N ASP A 1213 -22.39 6.11 37.67
CA ASP A 1213 -21.32 7.08 37.57
C ASP A 1213 -21.82 8.52 37.80
N LYS A 1214 -20.94 9.52 37.58
CA LYS A 1214 -21.31 10.93 37.73
C LYS A 1214 -22.31 11.43 36.69
N PHE A 1215 -22.54 10.67 35.62
CA PHE A 1215 -23.51 10.95 34.56
C PHE A 1215 -24.82 10.17 34.73
N ASP A 1216 -24.99 9.49 35.87
CA ASP A 1216 -26.16 8.65 36.19
C ASP A 1216 -26.29 7.42 35.27
N LYS A 1217 -25.18 6.98 34.65
CA LYS A 1217 -25.12 5.83 33.74
C LYS A 1217 -24.69 4.56 34.48
N THR A 1218 -25.31 3.42 34.15
CA THR A 1218 -24.98 2.08 34.67
C THR A 1218 -24.07 1.32 33.69
N PRO A 1219 -23.39 0.23 34.12
CA PRO A 1219 -22.71 -0.68 33.21
C PRO A 1219 -23.61 -1.19 32.07
N LEU A 1220 -24.89 -1.46 32.37
CA LEU A 1220 -25.88 -1.88 31.38
C LEU A 1220 -26.15 -0.79 30.33
N PHE A 1221 -26.29 0.47 30.75
CA PHE A 1221 -26.46 1.60 29.82
C PHE A 1221 -25.30 1.67 28.82
N TYR A 1222 -24.06 1.54 29.30
CA TYR A 1222 -22.88 1.59 28.44
C TYR A 1222 -22.81 0.42 27.46
N ALA A 1223 -23.11 -0.80 27.90
CA ALA A 1223 -23.13 -1.96 27.02
C ALA A 1223 -24.21 -1.85 25.92
N ASP A 1224 -25.37 -1.27 26.24
CA ASP A 1224 -26.48 -1.09 25.30
C ASP A 1224 -26.25 0.07 24.31
N ASP A 1225 -25.76 1.23 24.78
CA ASP A 1225 -25.50 2.42 23.94
C ASP A 1225 -24.45 2.13 22.85
N ASP A 1226 -23.43 1.32 23.19
CA ASP A 1226 -22.36 0.92 22.27
C ASP A 1226 -22.65 -0.39 21.50
N GLY A 1227 -23.80 -1.05 21.75
CA GLY A 1227 -24.26 -2.22 21.00
C GLY A 1227 -23.55 -3.55 21.30
N TYR A 1228 -23.10 -3.76 22.54
CA TYR A 1228 -22.45 -5.00 22.98
C TYR A 1228 -23.47 -6.01 23.55
N ASP A 1229 -24.26 -6.63 22.66
CA ASP A 1229 -25.36 -7.55 23.00
C ASP A 1229 -24.93 -8.68 23.96
N ASP A 1230 -23.75 -9.29 23.77
CA ASP A 1230 -23.24 -10.35 24.64
C ASP A 1230 -23.00 -9.88 26.10
N VAL A 1231 -22.60 -8.61 26.27
CA VAL A 1231 -22.40 -8.00 27.59
C VAL A 1231 -23.75 -7.62 28.20
N VAL A 1232 -24.70 -7.11 27.40
CA VAL A 1232 -26.07 -6.82 27.83
C VAL A 1232 -26.73 -8.10 28.34
N GLU A 1233 -26.73 -9.17 27.54
CA GLU A 1233 -27.28 -10.48 27.93
C GLU A 1233 -26.62 -11.01 29.22
N LEU A 1234 -25.30 -10.86 29.34
CA LEU A 1234 -24.57 -11.27 30.53
C LEU A 1234 -24.97 -10.44 31.77
N LEU A 1235 -25.04 -9.12 31.67
CA LEU A 1235 -25.46 -8.24 32.77
C LEU A 1235 -26.92 -8.52 33.18
N GLU A 1236 -27.83 -8.67 32.21
CA GLU A 1236 -29.22 -9.03 32.46
C GLU A 1236 -29.35 -10.41 33.14
N SER A 1237 -28.52 -11.38 32.76
CA SER A 1237 -28.50 -12.70 33.39
C SER A 1237 -28.09 -12.66 34.87
N TYR A 1238 -27.32 -11.64 35.28
CA TYR A 1238 -26.95 -11.35 36.66
C TYR A 1238 -27.92 -10.37 37.36
N GLY A 1239 -28.98 -9.94 36.67
CA GLY A 1239 -30.10 -9.18 37.24
C GLY A 1239 -30.05 -7.66 37.02
N ALA A 1240 -29.21 -7.15 36.11
CA ALA A 1240 -29.19 -5.73 35.75
C ALA A 1240 -30.55 -5.23 35.23
N GLN A 1241 -30.91 -3.99 35.56
CA GLN A 1241 -32.13 -3.33 35.08
C GLN A 1241 -31.81 -1.90 34.59
N TYR A 1242 -32.60 -1.41 33.63
CA TYR A 1242 -32.52 -0.04 33.09
C TYR A 1242 -32.91 1.04 34.11
#